data_AF-A0A0G1XP38-F1
#
_entry.id   AF-A0A0G1XP38-F1
#
_cell.length_a   1.000
_cell.length_b   1.000
_cell.length_c   1.000
_cell.angle_alpha   90.00
_cell.angle_beta   90.00
_cell.angle_gamma   90.00
#
_symmetry.space_group_name_H-M   'P 1'
#
loop_
_entity.id
_entity.type
_entity.pdbx_description
1 polymer ?
#
loop_
_entity_poly.entity_id
_entity_poly.type
_entity_poly.pdbx_seq_one_letter_code
_entity_poly.pdbx_strand_id
1 'polypeptide(L)'
;MSDRHWEARGTFNPSPIVKGTITHLLYRAQGRPDALMTPAGISTIGKALSLDGEHFQNRRQFIVPEEPWEKYGCEDPRATFFEGKYYIFYTALGGMPFGPGNIKVAVAVSKDLETIEDKHLVTPFNAKAMTLFPERIGGKITVILTAHTDEPPARIAIAQCDNIEELWDLSFWEKWKAEMGEHVINPLRFDHDHVEVGSAPIKTKEGWLLFYSYIHNYFGGGERVFGVEALLLDLKDPHAIVGRSKGPIMVPEEIYERYGAVPNIVFPSGALLNKNGRVDLYYGGADTVCAKASLNLPDLLNALIPERRVDLVERAKGNPILRPVAAHPWESAAVFNPAAVDIDGVVHLLYRAMGADNTSVIGHATSKNGIKITSRDAEPAYVPREPFEKRQQDGTASGCEDPRLTRIGQTLYMAYTAFDGKNPWRAALTSIAVKDFVAKKWDKWSSPQLVTPDPVQDKDTALLPEKVGGQYMVLHRIDPLLCADFLDTLDFKKSRLTRCIEIMGPRPGMWDSKKIGIAGPPLKTKKGWLLIYHALSLSLSRSTSAWARCATRSFPAGRSRAATRCTCTTAARTPWSALPPCRSKNSSRFYCPKIWKTDMRRKVTHAEAVAVFFLHCVVGIIIFFGWLWPAIWPLYITIITYTLFQNWILGYCILSKWEFSLRRMLNPKLRYQYNFTTYYTYKLTHRRLSTRFVQIAGTCFLTASLGIQLYFHTLPIL
;
A
#
# COMPACT_ATOMS: atom_id res chain seq x y z
N MET A 1 35.86 6.58 17.59
CA MET A 1 35.39 6.02 16.30
C MET A 1 34.35 4.97 16.62
N SER A 2 33.28 4.82 15.84
CA SER A 2 32.24 3.82 16.14
C SER A 2 32.81 2.41 15.98
N ASP A 3 32.71 1.57 17.01
CA ASP A 3 33.21 0.18 17.06
C ASP A 3 32.56 -0.77 16.02
N ARG A 4 31.67 -0.26 15.16
CA ARG A 4 30.89 -1.03 14.18
C ARG A 4 31.00 -0.48 12.76
N HIS A 5 32.22 -0.30 12.28
CA HIS A 5 32.50 0.20 10.92
C HIS A 5 32.00 -0.73 9.80
N TRP A 6 31.87 -2.02 10.08
CA TRP A 6 31.43 -3.08 9.17
C TRP A 6 29.92 -3.10 8.87
N GLU A 7 29.10 -2.38 9.65
CA GLU A 7 27.65 -2.21 9.40
C GLU A 7 27.25 -0.74 9.21
N ALA A 8 28.24 0.14 9.07
CA ALA A 8 28.00 1.58 9.16
C ALA A 8 27.30 2.19 7.94
N ARG A 9 27.23 1.51 6.80
CA ARG A 9 26.49 1.98 5.60
C ARG A 9 25.05 1.46 5.57
N GLY A 10 24.81 0.25 6.07
CA GLY A 10 23.49 -0.34 6.10
C GLY A 10 23.47 -1.73 6.73
N THR A 11 22.31 -2.11 7.24
CA THR A 11 22.00 -3.44 7.77
C THR A 11 20.68 -3.89 7.19
N PHE A 12 20.68 -4.81 6.23
CA PHE A 12 19.48 -5.16 5.47
C PHE A 12 19.49 -6.64 5.06
N ASN A 13 18.46 -7.05 4.31
CA ASN A 13 18.23 -8.43 3.89
C ASN A 13 18.32 -9.45 5.05
N PRO A 14 17.49 -9.27 6.11
CA PRO A 14 17.44 -10.15 7.27
C PRO A 14 16.95 -11.58 6.94
N SER A 15 17.64 -12.57 7.47
CA SER A 15 17.27 -13.98 7.50
C SER A 15 17.16 -14.46 8.96
N PRO A 16 15.94 -14.60 9.49
CA PRO A 16 15.71 -15.03 10.85
C PRO A 16 15.77 -16.56 10.98
N ILE A 17 16.19 -17.05 12.15
CA ILE A 17 16.11 -18.45 12.54
C ILE A 17 15.87 -18.57 14.05
N VAL A 18 15.03 -19.52 14.46
CA VAL A 18 14.67 -19.69 15.88
C VAL A 18 15.45 -20.87 16.46
N LYS A 19 16.20 -20.61 17.54
CA LYS A 19 16.88 -21.61 18.36
C LYS A 19 16.34 -21.53 19.78
N GLY A 20 15.54 -22.51 20.19
CA GLY A 20 14.84 -22.48 21.47
C GLY A 20 13.86 -21.30 21.55
N THR A 21 14.09 -20.37 22.48
CA THR A 21 13.28 -19.15 22.65
C THR A 21 13.92 -17.91 22.02
N ILE A 22 15.09 -18.05 21.38
CA ILE A 22 15.85 -16.92 20.84
C ILE A 22 15.70 -16.91 19.32
N THR A 23 15.34 -15.76 18.77
CA THR A 23 15.42 -15.48 17.34
C THR A 23 16.81 -14.94 17.02
N HIS A 24 17.56 -15.68 16.22
CA HIS A 24 18.82 -15.24 15.64
C HIS A 24 18.51 -14.59 14.29
N LEU A 25 18.97 -13.36 14.08
CA LEU A 25 18.84 -12.64 12.82
C LEU A 25 20.20 -12.57 12.16
N LEU A 26 20.36 -13.26 11.04
CA LEU A 26 21.49 -13.02 10.15
C LEU A 26 21.10 -11.91 9.18
N TYR A 27 22.00 -10.99 8.89
CA TYR A 27 21.69 -9.87 7.99
C TYR A 27 22.93 -9.47 7.22
N ARG A 28 22.73 -8.89 6.04
CA ARG A 28 23.81 -8.24 5.30
C ARG A 28 24.20 -6.96 6.02
N ALA A 29 25.47 -6.87 6.39
CA ALA A 29 26.08 -5.70 6.97
C ALA A 29 27.03 -5.07 5.96
N GLN A 30 26.70 -3.85 5.54
CA GLN A 30 27.50 -3.10 4.58
C GLN A 30 28.48 -2.19 5.34
N GLY A 31 29.77 -2.44 5.14
CA GLY A 31 30.84 -1.62 5.69
C GLY A 31 30.94 -0.26 5.03
N ARG A 32 31.65 0.66 5.69
CA ARG A 32 32.06 1.92 5.05
C ARG A 32 32.97 1.64 3.85
N PRO A 33 32.79 2.37 2.73
CA PRO A 33 33.80 2.44 1.69
C PRO A 33 35.17 2.80 2.25
N ASP A 34 36.19 2.06 1.83
CA ASP A 34 37.59 2.40 2.03
C ASP A 34 38.18 2.76 0.67
N ALA A 35 38.52 4.03 0.47
CA ALA A 35 38.97 4.53 -0.83
C ALA A 35 40.25 3.85 -1.35
N LEU A 36 41.05 3.24 -0.48
CA LEU A 36 42.32 2.61 -0.84
C LEU A 36 42.19 1.10 -0.99
N MET A 37 41.39 0.46 -0.14
CA MET A 37 41.28 -1.00 -0.10
C MET A 37 40.00 -1.52 -0.76
N THR A 38 38.85 -0.92 -0.43
CA THR A 38 37.52 -1.36 -0.89
C THR A 38 36.61 -0.17 -1.18
N PRO A 39 36.73 0.46 -2.37
CA PRO A 39 36.03 1.71 -2.67
C PRO A 39 34.50 1.63 -2.64
N ALA A 40 33.92 0.43 -2.68
CA ALA A 40 32.48 0.19 -2.50
C ALA A 40 32.08 -0.17 -1.06
N GLY A 41 33.05 -0.52 -0.20
CA GLY A 41 32.87 -1.19 1.09
C GLY A 41 32.72 -2.70 0.94
N ILE A 42 33.02 -3.45 1.99
CA ILE A 42 32.83 -4.91 2.04
C ILE A 42 31.47 -5.23 2.67
N SER A 43 30.74 -6.14 2.04
CA SER A 43 29.57 -6.78 2.65
C SER A 43 30.02 -7.96 3.52
N THR A 44 29.54 -8.00 4.76
CA THR A 44 29.72 -9.15 5.66
C THR A 44 28.35 -9.59 6.18
N ILE A 45 28.27 -10.77 6.80
CA ILE A 45 27.03 -11.21 7.45
C ILE A 45 27.14 -10.92 8.95
N GLY A 46 26.28 -10.02 9.42
CA GLY A 46 26.09 -9.76 10.83
C GLY A 46 25.10 -10.74 11.46
N LYS A 47 25.20 -10.91 12.77
CA LYS A 47 24.24 -11.64 13.60
C LYS A 47 23.73 -10.75 14.73
N ALA A 48 22.43 -10.79 14.98
CA ALA A 48 21.78 -10.18 16.13
C ALA A 48 20.83 -11.19 16.81
N LEU A 49 20.49 -10.95 18.08
CA LEU A 49 19.63 -11.82 18.88
C LEU A 49 18.40 -11.06 19.37
N SER A 50 17.26 -11.75 19.47
CA SER A 50 16.02 -11.22 20.01
C SER A 50 15.24 -12.27 20.80
N LEU A 51 14.63 -11.85 21.91
CA LEU A 51 13.73 -12.68 22.71
C LEU A 51 12.25 -12.56 22.30
N ASP A 52 11.88 -11.44 21.67
CA ASP A 52 10.51 -11.13 21.25
C ASP A 52 10.32 -11.16 19.72
N GLY A 53 11.41 -11.27 18.97
CA GLY A 53 11.42 -11.23 17.50
C GLY A 53 11.19 -9.83 16.92
N GLU A 54 11.22 -8.77 17.75
CA GLU A 54 11.02 -7.38 17.38
C GLU A 54 12.24 -6.52 17.71
N HIS A 55 12.82 -6.69 18.91
CA HIS A 55 13.97 -5.94 19.37
C HIS A 55 15.24 -6.79 19.26
N PHE A 56 16.12 -6.41 18.33
CA PHE A 56 17.37 -7.13 18.06
C PHE A 56 18.58 -6.43 18.70
N GLN A 57 19.38 -7.20 19.42
CA GLN A 57 20.55 -6.74 20.16
C GLN A 57 21.75 -7.69 19.93
N ASN A 58 22.85 -7.49 20.67
CA ASN A 58 24.06 -8.30 20.61
C ASN A 58 24.61 -8.47 19.17
N ARG A 59 24.72 -7.34 18.46
CA ARG A 59 25.16 -7.32 17.06
C ARG A 59 26.66 -7.60 16.95
N ARG A 60 27.04 -8.58 16.13
CA ARG A 60 28.44 -8.91 15.81
C ARG A 60 28.60 -9.37 14.36
N GLN A 61 29.79 -9.24 13.79
CA GLN A 61 30.13 -9.96 12.55
C GLN A 61 30.10 -11.47 12.82
N PHE A 62 29.60 -12.22 11.85
CA PHE A 62 29.47 -13.66 11.96
C PHE A 62 30.09 -14.40 10.78
N ILE A 63 29.88 -13.93 9.54
CA ILE A 63 30.60 -14.44 8.36
C ILE A 63 31.31 -13.26 7.70
N VAL A 64 32.61 -13.41 7.52
CA VAL A 64 33.48 -12.45 6.83
C VAL A 64 34.19 -13.14 5.66
N PRO A 65 34.64 -12.39 4.63
CA PRO A 65 35.45 -12.95 3.55
C PRO A 65 36.75 -13.58 4.04
N GLU A 66 36.89 -14.89 3.86
CA GLU A 66 38.10 -15.64 4.16
C GLU A 66 38.60 -16.43 2.95
N GLU A 67 37.69 -16.77 2.03
CA GLU A 67 37.98 -17.60 0.86
C GLU A 67 38.10 -16.79 -0.45
N PRO A 68 38.87 -17.27 -1.45
CA PRO A 68 39.07 -16.55 -2.71
C PRO A 68 37.77 -16.19 -3.46
N TRP A 69 36.75 -17.05 -3.39
CA TRP A 69 35.47 -16.86 -4.09
C TRP A 69 34.53 -15.85 -3.41
N GLU A 70 34.84 -15.41 -2.19
CA GLU A 70 34.07 -14.42 -1.44
C GLU A 70 34.89 -13.19 -1.04
N LYS A 71 36.13 -13.08 -1.56
CA LYS A 71 37.14 -12.07 -1.21
C LYS A 71 36.61 -10.64 -1.11
N TYR A 72 35.59 -10.28 -1.89
CA TYR A 72 35.04 -8.93 -1.96
C TYR A 72 33.69 -8.77 -1.23
N GLY A 73 33.13 -9.85 -0.65
CA GLY A 73 31.96 -9.76 0.20
C GLY A 73 31.13 -11.03 0.29
N CYS A 74 30.42 -11.14 1.41
CA CYS A 74 29.40 -12.14 1.69
C CYS A 74 28.05 -11.41 1.84
N GLU A 75 27.06 -11.72 1.02
CA GLU A 75 25.81 -10.97 0.94
C GLU A 75 24.58 -11.85 1.15
N ASP A 76 23.54 -11.24 1.70
CA ASP A 76 22.16 -11.74 1.63
C ASP A 76 22.01 -13.18 2.14
N PRO A 77 22.24 -13.42 3.45
CA PRO A 77 22.16 -14.76 4.02
C PRO A 77 20.74 -15.33 3.88
N ARG A 78 20.63 -16.65 3.74
CA ARG A 78 19.44 -17.45 4.01
C ARG A 78 19.85 -18.63 4.88
N ALA A 79 19.37 -18.62 6.12
CA ALA A 79 19.68 -19.64 7.11
C ALA A 79 18.54 -20.66 7.23
N THR A 80 18.90 -21.93 7.30
CA THR A 80 17.95 -23.02 7.52
C THR A 80 18.56 -24.04 8.47
N PHE A 81 17.79 -24.49 9.45
CA PHE A 81 18.17 -25.62 10.29
C PHE A 81 17.72 -26.90 9.60
N PHE A 82 18.64 -27.82 9.35
CA PHE A 82 18.42 -29.06 8.64
C PHE A 82 19.34 -30.14 9.18
N GLU A 83 18.78 -31.31 9.50
CA GLU A 83 19.51 -32.52 9.95
C GLU A 83 20.62 -32.26 11.00
N GLY A 84 20.31 -31.41 11.99
CA GLY A 84 21.19 -31.15 13.14
C GLY A 84 22.17 -29.99 12.96
N LYS A 85 22.23 -29.36 11.79
CA LYS A 85 23.11 -28.21 11.50
C LYS A 85 22.33 -27.02 10.94
N TYR A 86 22.98 -25.86 10.97
CA TYR A 86 22.53 -24.64 10.34
C TYR A 86 23.32 -24.41 9.06
N TYR A 87 22.60 -24.37 7.93
CA TYR A 87 23.15 -24.06 6.62
C TYR A 87 22.79 -22.63 6.29
N ILE A 88 23.82 -21.80 6.06
CA ILE A 88 23.68 -20.38 5.78
C ILE A 88 24.17 -20.16 4.36
N PHE A 89 23.26 -20.17 3.40
CA PHE A 89 23.57 -19.85 2.02
C PHE A 89 23.69 -18.34 1.86
N TYR A 90 24.64 -17.89 1.05
CA TYR A 90 24.89 -16.47 0.80
C TYR A 90 25.47 -16.25 -0.58
N THR A 91 25.35 -15.03 -1.08
CA THR A 91 25.99 -14.60 -2.32
C THR A 91 27.45 -14.27 -2.03
N ALA A 92 28.36 -14.93 -2.72
CA ALA A 92 29.80 -14.75 -2.63
C ALA A 92 30.31 -13.89 -3.79
N LEU A 93 31.06 -12.83 -3.47
CA LEU A 93 31.65 -11.90 -4.43
C LEU A 93 33.14 -12.20 -4.60
N GLY A 94 33.51 -12.91 -5.66
CA GLY A 94 34.87 -13.41 -5.87
C GLY A 94 35.80 -12.48 -6.66
N GLY A 95 35.29 -11.44 -7.31
CA GLY A 95 36.07 -10.60 -8.21
C GLY A 95 35.50 -9.21 -8.45
N MET A 96 36.34 -8.34 -9.02
CA MET A 96 36.00 -6.97 -9.41
C MET A 96 36.33 -6.75 -10.89
N PRO A 97 35.49 -6.04 -11.67
CA PRO A 97 34.15 -5.54 -11.29
C PRO A 97 33.17 -6.69 -11.04
N PHE A 98 32.15 -6.44 -10.21
CA PHE A 98 31.10 -7.42 -9.95
C PHE A 98 30.35 -7.77 -11.24
N GLY A 99 30.14 -9.06 -11.49
CA GLY A 99 29.44 -9.54 -12.66
C GLY A 99 29.18 -11.05 -12.64
N PRO A 100 28.48 -11.59 -13.66
CA PRO A 100 28.05 -12.99 -13.66
C PRO A 100 29.22 -14.00 -13.60
N GLY A 101 30.41 -13.59 -14.02
CA GLY A 101 31.62 -14.41 -13.90
C GLY A 101 32.07 -14.67 -12.46
N ASN A 102 31.78 -13.76 -11.52
CA ASN A 102 32.37 -13.77 -10.16
C ASN A 102 31.35 -13.64 -9.00
N ILE A 103 30.06 -13.54 -9.31
CA ILE A 103 28.98 -13.59 -8.33
C ILE A 103 28.42 -15.02 -8.31
N LYS A 104 28.58 -15.73 -7.19
CA LYS A 104 28.18 -17.14 -7.01
C LYS A 104 27.42 -17.33 -5.69
N VAL A 105 26.85 -18.51 -5.47
CA VAL A 105 26.35 -18.94 -4.16
C VAL A 105 27.44 -19.72 -3.42
N ALA A 106 27.58 -19.45 -2.13
CA ALA A 106 28.36 -20.25 -1.18
C ALA A 106 27.48 -20.62 0.03
N VAL A 107 27.96 -21.55 0.85
CA VAL A 107 27.31 -21.97 2.09
C VAL A 107 28.32 -21.98 3.24
N ALA A 108 27.90 -21.47 4.39
CA ALA A 108 28.59 -21.60 5.66
C ALA A 108 27.79 -22.54 6.57
N VAL A 109 28.47 -23.47 7.24
CA VAL A 109 27.86 -24.49 8.08
C VAL A 109 28.18 -24.23 9.54
N SER A 110 27.18 -24.30 10.42
CA SER A 110 27.34 -24.10 11.85
C SER A 110 26.50 -25.10 12.63
N LYS A 111 26.99 -25.63 13.75
CA LYS A 111 26.17 -26.47 14.66
C LYS A 111 25.36 -25.66 15.66
N ASP A 112 25.77 -24.43 15.95
CA ASP A 112 25.27 -23.67 17.09
C ASP A 112 24.89 -22.22 16.79
N LEU A 113 25.13 -21.73 15.58
CA LEU A 113 25.05 -20.32 15.16
C LEU A 113 26.02 -19.41 15.91
N GLU A 114 27.04 -19.96 16.57
CA GLU A 114 28.11 -19.21 17.23
C GLU A 114 29.44 -19.31 16.50
N THR A 115 29.78 -20.50 16.00
CA THR A 115 30.99 -20.76 15.20
C THR A 115 30.65 -21.34 13.84
N ILE A 116 31.40 -20.93 12.81
CA ILE A 116 31.36 -21.55 11.48
C ILE A 116 32.33 -22.72 11.48
N GLU A 117 31.85 -23.91 11.14
CA GLU A 117 32.66 -25.13 11.04
C GLU A 117 33.34 -25.23 9.68
N ASP A 118 32.56 -25.01 8.63
CA ASP A 118 32.98 -25.22 7.25
C ASP A 118 32.36 -24.15 6.33
N LYS A 119 33.05 -23.86 5.23
CA LYS A 119 32.56 -23.05 4.12
C LYS A 119 32.80 -23.78 2.80
N HIS A 120 31.83 -23.71 1.89
CA HIS A 120 31.94 -24.30 0.57
C HIS A 120 31.39 -23.37 -0.51
N LEU A 121 32.07 -23.32 -1.66
CA LEU A 121 31.50 -22.76 -2.88
C LEU A 121 30.45 -23.75 -3.41
N VAL A 122 29.25 -23.26 -3.70
CA VAL A 122 28.11 -24.10 -4.11
C VAL A 122 28.00 -24.10 -5.62
N THR A 123 27.77 -22.94 -6.24
CA THR A 123 27.47 -22.88 -7.69
C THR A 123 28.68 -22.45 -8.52
N PRO A 124 28.98 -23.12 -9.66
CA PRO A 124 30.00 -22.66 -10.61
C PRO A 124 29.52 -21.53 -11.55
N PHE A 125 28.22 -21.27 -11.60
CA PHE A 125 27.58 -20.27 -12.49
C PHE A 125 26.99 -19.10 -11.68
N ASN A 126 26.56 -18.03 -12.36
CA ASN A 126 25.93 -16.90 -11.69
C ASN A 126 24.63 -17.32 -11.01
N ALA A 127 24.55 -17.14 -9.70
CA ALA A 127 23.37 -17.42 -8.92
C ALA A 127 23.35 -16.58 -7.64
N LYS A 128 22.15 -16.31 -7.12
CA LYS A 128 21.90 -15.63 -5.86
C LYS A 128 20.74 -16.27 -5.11
N ALA A 129 20.57 -15.86 -3.85
CA ALA A 129 19.41 -16.16 -3.02
C ALA A 129 19.05 -17.64 -2.92
N MET A 130 20.06 -18.52 -2.86
CA MET A 130 19.81 -19.92 -2.57
C MET A 130 19.32 -20.10 -1.13
N THR A 131 18.40 -21.03 -0.93
CA THR A 131 17.94 -21.44 0.39
C THR A 131 17.53 -22.92 0.36
N LEU A 132 17.60 -23.55 1.53
CA LEU A 132 17.31 -24.95 1.74
C LEU A 132 15.89 -25.12 2.25
N PHE A 133 15.20 -26.16 1.81
CA PHE A 133 13.94 -26.55 2.44
C PHE A 133 14.24 -27.18 3.81
N PRO A 134 13.45 -26.86 4.86
CA PRO A 134 13.76 -27.29 6.23
C PRO A 134 13.59 -28.79 6.49
N GLU A 135 13.17 -29.58 5.49
CA GLU A 135 13.08 -31.03 5.56
C GLU A 135 13.27 -31.65 4.16
N ARG A 136 13.47 -32.97 4.11
CA ARG A 136 13.55 -33.72 2.85
C ARG A 136 12.19 -33.80 2.17
N ILE A 137 12.16 -33.64 0.85
CA ILE A 137 10.95 -33.76 0.01
C ILE A 137 11.11 -35.01 -0.85
N GLY A 138 10.21 -35.98 -0.70
CA GLY A 138 10.35 -37.26 -1.39
C GLY A 138 11.63 -38.03 -1.04
N GLY A 139 12.19 -37.81 0.16
CA GLY A 139 13.47 -38.39 0.60
C GLY A 139 14.72 -37.63 0.14
N LYS A 140 14.57 -36.62 -0.72
CA LYS A 140 15.68 -35.82 -1.25
C LYS A 140 15.88 -34.53 -0.46
N ILE A 141 17.14 -34.13 -0.32
CA ILE A 141 17.51 -32.76 0.09
C ILE A 141 17.11 -31.83 -1.05
N THR A 142 16.41 -30.75 -0.74
CA THR A 142 15.88 -29.83 -1.77
C THR A 142 16.32 -28.41 -1.48
N VAL A 143 16.94 -27.74 -2.46
CA VAL A 143 17.26 -26.31 -2.43
C VAL A 143 16.50 -25.57 -3.53
N ILE A 144 16.25 -24.28 -3.31
CA ILE A 144 15.72 -23.36 -4.32
C ILE A 144 16.65 -22.17 -4.43
N LEU A 145 16.92 -21.71 -5.64
CA LEU A 145 17.85 -20.62 -5.94
C LEU A 145 17.35 -19.74 -7.09
N THR A 146 18.00 -18.60 -7.27
CA THR A 146 17.83 -17.77 -8.48
C THR A 146 19.08 -17.89 -9.34
N ALA A 147 18.99 -18.65 -10.43
CA ALA A 147 20.05 -18.75 -11.41
C ALA A 147 20.04 -17.55 -12.37
N HIS A 148 21.23 -17.14 -12.80
CA HIS A 148 21.45 -16.10 -13.80
C HIS A 148 20.83 -14.73 -13.47
N THR A 149 20.90 -14.35 -12.19
CA THR A 149 20.39 -13.07 -11.67
C THR A 149 21.06 -11.86 -12.34
N ASP A 150 22.35 -11.97 -12.68
CA ASP A 150 23.13 -10.95 -13.38
C ASP A 150 23.43 -11.32 -14.85
N GLU A 151 22.80 -12.39 -15.36
CA GLU A 151 22.92 -12.87 -16.74
C GLU A 151 21.52 -13.21 -17.32
N PRO A 152 20.68 -12.20 -17.60
CA PRO A 152 19.26 -12.41 -17.86
C PRO A 152 18.99 -13.39 -19.01
N PRO A 153 17.91 -14.20 -18.98
CA PRO A 153 16.82 -14.12 -18.00
C PRO A 153 17.13 -14.85 -16.69
N ALA A 154 16.85 -14.18 -15.56
CA ALA A 154 16.92 -14.78 -14.24
C ALA A 154 15.82 -15.85 -14.06
N ARG A 155 16.16 -16.96 -13.40
CA ARG A 155 15.26 -18.11 -13.23
C ARG A 155 15.28 -18.60 -11.80
N ILE A 156 14.09 -18.70 -11.19
CA ILE A 156 13.94 -19.45 -9.95
C ILE A 156 13.94 -20.93 -10.30
N ALA A 157 14.78 -21.73 -9.64
CA ALA A 157 14.93 -23.14 -9.95
C ALA A 157 15.19 -23.98 -8.70
N ILE A 158 14.92 -25.27 -8.78
CA ILE A 158 15.09 -26.25 -7.70
C ILE A 158 16.21 -27.23 -8.03
N ALA A 159 17.01 -27.61 -7.03
CA ALA A 159 17.92 -28.75 -7.13
C ALA A 159 17.63 -29.75 -6.02
N GLN A 160 17.76 -31.04 -6.34
CA GLN A 160 17.55 -32.14 -5.40
C GLN A 160 18.72 -33.12 -5.43
N CYS A 161 19.17 -33.56 -4.25
CA CYS A 161 20.26 -34.52 -4.08
C CYS A 161 19.99 -35.46 -2.90
N ASP A 162 20.79 -36.51 -2.74
CA ASP A 162 20.66 -37.48 -1.65
C ASP A 162 21.46 -37.06 -0.42
N ASN A 163 22.68 -36.58 -0.65
CA ASN A 163 23.64 -36.14 0.37
C ASN A 163 23.91 -34.65 0.25
N ILE A 164 24.13 -34.00 1.39
CA ILE A 164 24.26 -32.55 1.43
C ILE A 164 25.55 -32.09 0.74
N GLU A 165 26.57 -32.94 0.75
CA GLU A 165 27.89 -32.73 0.14
C GLU A 165 27.83 -32.55 -1.37
N GLU A 166 26.82 -33.12 -2.03
CA GLU A 166 26.61 -32.97 -3.47
C GLU A 166 26.34 -31.50 -3.85
N LEU A 167 25.84 -30.67 -2.92
CA LEU A 167 25.61 -29.24 -3.17
C LEU A 167 26.88 -28.43 -3.38
N TRP A 168 28.05 -28.93 -2.99
CA TRP A 168 29.34 -28.29 -3.29
C TRP A 168 30.25 -29.17 -4.15
N ASP A 169 29.66 -30.15 -4.84
CA ASP A 169 30.31 -30.87 -5.93
C ASP A 169 30.05 -30.13 -7.25
N LEU A 170 31.13 -29.76 -7.94
CA LEU A 170 31.06 -29.08 -9.23
C LEU A 170 30.36 -29.96 -10.30
N SER A 171 30.59 -31.27 -10.27
CA SER A 171 30.03 -32.20 -11.26
C SER A 171 28.50 -32.31 -11.14
N PHE A 172 27.97 -32.23 -9.92
CA PHE A 172 26.53 -32.15 -9.67
C PHE A 172 25.91 -30.94 -10.36
N TRP A 173 26.51 -29.76 -10.19
CA TRP A 173 26.00 -28.52 -10.77
C TRP A 173 26.22 -28.40 -12.27
N GLU A 174 27.27 -28.98 -12.82
CA GLU A 174 27.49 -29.04 -14.28
C GLU A 174 26.38 -29.86 -14.95
N LYS A 175 26.04 -31.02 -14.38
CA LYS A 175 24.90 -31.84 -14.84
C LYS A 175 23.58 -31.09 -14.68
N TRP A 176 23.30 -30.57 -13.49
CA TRP A 176 22.07 -29.82 -13.21
C TRP A 176 21.90 -28.62 -14.14
N LYS A 177 22.99 -27.90 -14.46
CA LYS A 177 22.96 -26.75 -15.37
C LYS A 177 22.61 -27.15 -16.80
N ALA A 178 23.10 -28.29 -17.28
CA ALA A 178 22.75 -28.81 -18.61
C ALA A 178 21.25 -29.09 -18.74
N GLU A 179 20.61 -29.49 -17.63
CA GLU A 179 19.18 -29.83 -17.54
C GLU A 179 18.34 -28.71 -16.88
N MET A 180 18.90 -27.50 -16.71
CA MET A 180 18.28 -26.42 -15.92
C MET A 180 16.83 -26.13 -16.32
N GLY A 181 16.48 -26.27 -17.61
CA GLY A 181 15.12 -26.04 -18.10
C GLY A 181 14.05 -26.89 -17.38
N GLU A 182 14.38 -28.09 -16.94
CA GLU A 182 13.47 -29.01 -16.23
C GLU A 182 13.29 -28.65 -14.75
N HIS A 183 14.19 -27.83 -14.22
CA HIS A 183 14.26 -27.47 -12.81
C HIS A 183 13.62 -26.11 -12.49
N VAL A 184 13.15 -25.38 -13.51
CA VAL A 184 12.70 -23.99 -13.37
C VAL A 184 11.26 -23.91 -12.89
N ILE A 185 11.04 -23.04 -11.91
CA ILE A 185 9.73 -22.52 -11.53
C ILE A 185 9.61 -21.12 -12.13
N ASN A 186 8.64 -20.89 -13.01
CA ASN A 186 8.48 -19.60 -13.68
C ASN A 186 7.33 -18.77 -13.12
N PRO A 187 7.58 -17.84 -12.18
CA PRO A 187 6.59 -16.89 -11.74
C PRO A 187 6.46 -15.65 -12.63
N LEU A 188 7.31 -15.43 -13.63
CA LEU A 188 7.29 -14.22 -14.46
C LEU A 188 5.96 -14.06 -15.20
N ARG A 189 5.48 -12.82 -15.28
CA ARG A 189 4.34 -12.42 -16.12
C ARG A 189 4.81 -11.88 -17.48
N PHE A 190 6.00 -11.28 -17.53
CA PHE A 190 6.60 -10.70 -18.72
C PHE A 190 8.11 -10.97 -18.76
N ASP A 191 8.66 -11.16 -19.96
CA ASP A 191 10.08 -11.49 -20.15
C ASP A 191 11.04 -10.35 -19.80
N HIS A 192 10.54 -9.11 -19.68
CA HIS A 192 11.31 -7.93 -19.29
C HIS A 192 11.29 -7.65 -17.78
N ASP A 193 10.58 -8.47 -17.01
CA ASP A 193 10.57 -8.42 -15.55
C ASP A 193 11.72 -9.28 -14.98
N HIS A 194 11.96 -9.14 -13.70
CA HIS A 194 12.96 -9.91 -12.97
C HIS A 194 12.32 -10.57 -11.74
N VAL A 195 12.82 -11.74 -11.35
CA VAL A 195 12.40 -12.45 -10.14
C VAL A 195 13.61 -12.91 -9.34
N GLU A 196 13.47 -12.97 -8.02
CA GLU A 196 14.52 -13.50 -7.14
C GLU A 196 13.87 -14.16 -5.92
N VAL A 197 14.38 -15.33 -5.53
CA VAL A 197 14.02 -16.01 -4.30
C VAL A 197 14.21 -15.06 -3.11
N GLY A 198 13.21 -15.00 -2.24
CA GLY A 198 13.24 -14.18 -1.05
C GLY A 198 13.66 -15.00 0.17
N SER A 199 12.66 -15.60 0.80
CA SER A 199 12.80 -16.31 2.08
C SER A 199 12.99 -17.80 1.88
N ALA A 200 13.50 -18.47 2.93
CA ALA A 200 13.35 -19.92 3.05
C ALA A 200 11.86 -20.32 2.95
N PRO A 201 11.51 -21.42 2.26
CA PRO A 201 10.14 -21.93 2.20
C PRO A 201 9.61 -22.31 3.58
N ILE A 202 8.39 -21.87 3.90
CA ILE A 202 7.68 -22.24 5.12
C ILE A 202 6.76 -23.42 4.80
N LYS A 203 6.89 -24.52 5.54
CA LYS A 203 5.95 -25.63 5.45
C LYS A 203 4.60 -25.22 6.03
N THR A 204 3.54 -25.42 5.25
CA THR A 204 2.15 -25.31 5.70
C THR A 204 1.41 -26.62 5.46
N LYS A 205 0.15 -26.74 5.87
CA LYS A 205 -0.66 -27.93 5.57
C LYS A 205 -1.03 -28.00 4.08
N GLU A 206 -1.03 -26.86 3.40
CA GLU A 206 -1.47 -26.70 2.02
C GLU A 206 -0.31 -26.71 1.00
N GLY A 207 0.93 -26.61 1.45
CA GLY A 207 2.08 -26.43 0.56
C GLY A 207 3.26 -25.74 1.21
N TRP A 208 4.33 -25.62 0.44
CA TRP A 208 5.49 -24.80 0.76
C TRP A 208 5.22 -23.35 0.38
N LEU A 209 5.08 -22.47 1.38
CA LEU A 209 4.88 -21.05 1.18
C LEU A 209 6.24 -20.38 0.95
N LEU A 210 6.43 -19.81 -0.24
CA LEU A 210 7.65 -19.13 -0.67
C LEU A 210 7.35 -17.65 -0.92
N PHE A 211 8.08 -16.75 -0.25
CA PHE A 211 8.10 -15.33 -0.60
C PHE A 211 9.25 -15.04 -1.55
N TYR A 212 8.99 -14.24 -2.57
CA TYR A 212 9.96 -13.90 -3.59
C TYR A 212 9.82 -12.43 -4.01
N SER A 213 10.91 -11.85 -4.51
CA SER A 213 10.91 -10.53 -5.12
C SER A 213 10.45 -10.66 -6.57
N TYR A 214 9.42 -9.92 -6.93
CA TYR A 214 9.00 -9.71 -8.31
C TYR A 214 9.28 -8.26 -8.69
N ILE A 215 10.16 -8.04 -9.65
CA ILE A 215 10.60 -6.71 -10.06
C ILE A 215 10.06 -6.41 -11.45
N HIS A 216 9.06 -5.55 -11.50
CA HIS A 216 8.47 -5.13 -12.78
C HIS A 216 9.42 -4.22 -13.54
N ASN A 217 9.41 -4.36 -14.87
CA ASN A 217 10.06 -3.46 -15.81
C ASN A 217 11.59 -3.33 -15.61
N TYR A 218 12.21 -4.40 -15.12
CA TYR A 218 13.63 -4.39 -14.80
C TYR A 218 14.51 -4.13 -16.03
N PHE A 219 14.15 -4.75 -17.16
CA PHE A 219 14.82 -4.64 -18.46
C PHE A 219 14.05 -3.81 -19.49
N GLY A 220 12.84 -3.33 -19.18
CA GLY A 220 11.94 -2.66 -20.13
C GLY A 220 12.12 -1.14 -20.26
N GLY A 221 13.07 -0.55 -19.52
CA GLY A 221 13.48 0.85 -19.67
C GLY A 221 12.58 1.89 -18.99
N GLY A 222 11.50 1.50 -18.32
CA GLY A 222 10.73 2.40 -17.45
C GLY A 222 11.05 2.21 -15.97
N GLU A 223 10.19 2.75 -15.10
CA GLU A 223 10.38 2.68 -13.66
C GLU A 223 10.29 1.23 -13.15
N ARG A 224 11.27 0.83 -12.34
CA ARG A 224 11.34 -0.49 -11.71
C ARG A 224 10.47 -0.50 -10.46
N VAL A 225 9.64 -1.52 -10.32
CA VAL A 225 8.81 -1.71 -9.12
C VAL A 225 9.20 -3.01 -8.44
N PHE A 226 9.81 -2.88 -7.26
CA PHE A 226 10.18 -4.02 -6.41
C PHE A 226 8.98 -4.43 -5.55
N GLY A 227 8.32 -5.51 -5.93
CA GLY A 227 7.18 -6.05 -5.20
C GLY A 227 7.56 -7.34 -4.47
N VAL A 228 7.02 -7.52 -3.27
CA VAL A 228 7.01 -8.83 -2.61
C VAL A 228 5.80 -9.61 -3.11
N GLU A 229 6.03 -10.85 -3.52
CA GLU A 229 5.00 -11.80 -3.92
C GLU A 229 5.18 -13.14 -3.23
N ALA A 230 4.17 -14.01 -3.35
CA ALA A 230 4.20 -15.33 -2.75
C ALA A 230 3.73 -16.42 -3.72
N LEU A 231 4.39 -17.58 -3.64
CA LEU A 231 3.98 -18.84 -4.23
C LEU A 231 3.63 -19.83 -3.13
N LEU A 232 2.72 -20.74 -3.44
CA LEU A 232 2.47 -21.96 -2.69
C LEU A 232 2.86 -23.12 -3.61
N LEU A 233 3.89 -23.87 -3.22
CA LEU A 233 4.39 -25.03 -3.97
C LEU A 233 3.84 -26.33 -3.35
N ASP A 234 3.65 -27.37 -4.15
CA ASP A 234 3.13 -28.65 -3.66
C ASP A 234 4.09 -29.31 -2.65
N LEU A 235 3.55 -30.00 -1.64
CA LEU A 235 4.34 -30.63 -0.58
C LEU A 235 5.18 -31.82 -1.08
N LYS A 236 4.75 -32.50 -2.13
CA LYS A 236 5.38 -33.69 -2.69
C LYS A 236 6.22 -33.37 -3.91
N ASP A 237 5.73 -32.49 -4.79
CA ASP A 237 6.46 -32.00 -5.95
C ASP A 237 6.70 -30.48 -5.84
N PRO A 238 7.88 -30.05 -5.37
CA PRO A 238 8.11 -28.63 -5.11
C PRO A 238 8.23 -27.82 -6.41
N HIS A 239 8.24 -28.43 -7.60
CA HIS A 239 8.17 -27.71 -8.88
C HIS A 239 6.74 -27.25 -9.21
N ALA A 240 5.72 -27.89 -8.64
CA ALA A 240 4.32 -27.58 -8.92
C ALA A 240 3.83 -26.37 -8.12
N ILE A 241 3.45 -25.29 -8.81
CA ILE A 241 2.79 -24.13 -8.20
C ILE A 241 1.29 -24.45 -8.01
N VAL A 242 0.87 -24.65 -6.75
CA VAL A 242 -0.53 -24.90 -6.38
C VAL A 242 -1.27 -23.63 -5.92
N GLY A 243 -0.55 -22.53 -5.70
CA GLY A 243 -1.12 -21.22 -5.41
C GLY A 243 -0.14 -20.08 -5.66
N ARG A 244 -0.63 -18.88 -5.94
CA ARG A 244 0.24 -17.71 -6.23
C ARG A 244 -0.45 -16.36 -6.05
N SER A 245 0.22 -15.30 -5.65
CA SER A 245 -0.42 -13.97 -5.61
C SER A 245 -0.77 -13.47 -7.02
N LYS A 246 -1.83 -12.64 -7.16
CA LYS A 246 -2.22 -12.00 -8.45
C LYS A 246 -1.39 -10.74 -8.78
N GLY A 247 -0.57 -10.30 -7.84
CA GLY A 247 0.28 -9.11 -7.89
C GLY A 247 1.03 -8.98 -6.56
N PRO A 248 1.73 -7.85 -6.34
CA PRO A 248 2.47 -7.63 -5.11
C PRO A 248 1.55 -7.60 -3.90
N ILE A 249 1.95 -8.30 -2.84
CA ILE A 249 1.32 -8.21 -1.51
C ILE A 249 1.91 -7.05 -0.70
N MET A 250 3.10 -6.58 -1.07
CA MET A 250 3.78 -5.44 -0.48
C MET A 250 4.66 -4.77 -1.54
N VAL A 251 4.72 -3.44 -1.49
CA VAL A 251 5.58 -2.56 -2.28
C VAL A 251 6.15 -1.48 -1.34
N PRO A 252 7.15 -0.69 -1.75
CA PRO A 252 7.70 0.39 -0.92
C PRO A 252 6.65 1.49 -0.67
N GLU A 253 6.24 1.67 0.58
CA GLU A 253 5.28 2.69 1.01
C GLU A 253 5.88 3.57 2.12
N GLU A 254 6.68 3.00 3.01
CA GLU A 254 7.27 3.70 4.14
C GLU A 254 8.52 4.50 3.75
N ILE A 255 8.85 5.52 4.55
CA ILE A 255 10.01 6.42 4.27
C ILE A 255 11.30 5.60 4.19
N TYR A 256 11.49 4.61 5.06
CA TYR A 256 12.69 3.78 5.09
C TYR A 256 12.76 2.76 3.94
N GLU A 257 11.69 2.58 3.17
CA GLU A 257 11.64 1.72 1.98
C GLU A 257 11.82 2.53 0.69
N ARG A 258 11.40 3.80 0.73
CA ARG A 258 11.53 4.74 -0.39
C ARG A 258 12.87 5.46 -0.43
N TYR A 259 13.53 5.63 0.71
CA TYR A 259 14.79 6.37 0.81
C TYR A 259 15.87 5.54 1.49
N GLY A 260 17.00 5.37 0.81
CA GLY A 260 18.16 4.62 1.27
C GLY A 260 19.27 4.57 0.22
N ALA A 261 20.22 3.64 0.38
CA ALA A 261 21.31 3.40 -0.55
C ALA A 261 20.79 3.09 -1.97
N VAL A 262 19.71 2.30 -2.06
CA VAL A 262 18.95 2.08 -3.29
C VAL A 262 17.47 2.37 -3.00
N PRO A 263 16.90 3.47 -3.51
CA PRO A 263 15.54 3.89 -3.16
C PRO A 263 14.48 2.97 -3.77
N ASN A 264 13.28 2.97 -3.18
CA ASN A 264 12.09 2.26 -3.65
C ASN A 264 12.30 0.74 -3.77
N ILE A 265 12.89 0.12 -2.75
CA ILE A 265 13.08 -1.34 -2.68
C ILE A 265 12.52 -1.89 -1.37
N VAL A 266 11.76 -2.97 -1.50
CA VAL A 266 11.48 -3.94 -0.43
C VAL A 266 11.94 -5.32 -0.91
N PHE A 267 12.69 -6.06 -0.09
CA PHE A 267 13.23 -7.37 -0.47
C PHE A 267 12.96 -8.44 0.60
N PRO A 268 12.18 -9.51 0.31
CA PRO A 268 11.64 -10.42 1.33
C PRO A 268 12.62 -11.56 1.71
N SER A 269 13.76 -11.23 2.32
CA SER A 269 14.87 -12.17 2.56
C SER A 269 14.65 -13.26 3.62
N GLY A 270 13.58 -13.17 4.42
CA GLY A 270 13.36 -14.12 5.50
C GLY A 270 11.92 -14.16 5.99
N ALA A 271 11.43 -15.32 6.45
CA ALA A 271 10.07 -15.44 6.94
C ALA A 271 9.99 -16.52 8.04
N LEU A 272 9.14 -16.30 9.04
CA LEU A 272 8.85 -17.27 10.10
C LEU A 272 7.34 -17.43 10.28
N LEU A 273 6.89 -18.66 10.48
CA LEU A 273 5.55 -18.91 11.02
C LEU A 273 5.61 -18.78 12.54
N ASN A 274 4.95 -17.77 13.10
CA ASN A 274 4.94 -17.56 14.54
C ASN A 274 3.86 -18.39 15.24
N LYS A 275 3.98 -18.48 16.58
CA LYS A 275 3.09 -19.30 17.43
C LYS A 275 1.62 -18.89 17.38
N ASN A 276 1.32 -17.67 16.92
CA ASN A 276 -0.04 -17.15 16.80
C ASN A 276 -0.66 -17.45 15.43
N GLY A 277 -0.03 -18.29 14.60
CA GLY A 277 -0.51 -18.62 13.26
C GLY A 277 -0.38 -17.48 12.26
N ARG A 278 0.53 -16.52 12.51
CA ARG A 278 0.86 -15.44 11.58
C ARG A 278 2.23 -15.67 10.95
N VAL A 279 2.40 -15.17 9.74
CA VAL A 279 3.68 -15.19 9.04
C VAL A 279 4.38 -13.86 9.28
N ASP A 280 5.52 -13.90 9.94
CA ASP A 280 6.40 -12.77 10.15
C ASP A 280 7.42 -12.72 9.01
N LEU A 281 7.23 -11.78 8.09
CA LEU A 281 8.09 -11.54 6.93
C LEU A 281 9.15 -10.49 7.29
N TYR A 282 10.41 -10.90 7.30
CA TYR A 282 11.57 -10.04 7.49
C TYR A 282 12.12 -9.63 6.12
N TYR A 283 12.33 -8.33 5.92
CA TYR A 283 12.67 -7.79 4.61
C TYR A 283 13.68 -6.63 4.70
N GLY A 284 14.44 -6.43 3.63
CA GLY A 284 15.29 -5.26 3.45
C GLY A 284 14.48 -4.07 2.93
N GLY A 285 14.72 -2.88 3.48
CA GLY A 285 14.17 -1.61 3.02
C GLY A 285 15.27 -0.72 2.44
N ALA A 286 15.11 -0.33 1.18
CA ALA A 286 15.99 0.58 0.43
C ALA A 286 17.50 0.26 0.51
N ASP A 287 17.86 -1.03 0.55
CA ASP A 287 19.24 -1.53 0.78
C ASP A 287 19.97 -0.84 1.95
N THR A 288 19.22 -0.54 3.01
CA THR A 288 19.73 0.25 4.15
C THR A 288 19.33 -0.33 5.49
N VAL A 289 18.07 -0.78 5.63
CA VAL A 289 17.51 -1.23 6.91
C VAL A 289 16.89 -2.63 6.81
N CYS A 290 16.83 -3.31 7.96
CA CYS A 290 16.00 -4.49 8.16
C CYS A 290 14.64 -4.03 8.69
N ALA A 291 13.57 -4.61 8.17
CA ALA A 291 12.20 -4.37 8.59
C ALA A 291 11.44 -5.69 8.71
N LYS A 292 10.25 -5.64 9.31
CA LYS A 292 9.37 -6.78 9.54
C LYS A 292 7.93 -6.39 9.27
N ALA A 293 7.22 -7.23 8.52
CA ALA A 293 5.78 -7.21 8.33
C ALA A 293 5.17 -8.50 8.88
N SER A 294 3.89 -8.49 9.25
CA SER A 294 3.21 -9.68 9.76
C SER A 294 1.90 -9.91 9.02
N LEU A 295 1.69 -11.11 8.48
CA LEU A 295 0.53 -11.50 7.68
C LEU A 295 -0.30 -12.56 8.42
N ASN A 296 -1.62 -12.52 8.25
CA ASN A 296 -2.48 -13.61 8.70
C ASN A 296 -2.37 -14.78 7.69
N LEU A 297 -1.96 -15.97 8.14
CA LEU A 297 -1.74 -17.10 7.25
C LEU A 297 -3.03 -17.56 6.53
N PRO A 298 -4.18 -17.77 7.23
CA PRO A 298 -5.45 -18.06 6.56
C PRO A 298 -5.83 -17.08 5.44
N ASP A 299 -5.74 -15.78 5.71
CA ASP A 299 -6.08 -14.75 4.72
C ASP A 299 -5.14 -14.81 3.51
N LEU A 300 -3.84 -15.01 3.76
CA LEU A 300 -2.85 -15.18 2.70
C LEU A 300 -3.17 -16.42 1.86
N LEU A 301 -3.41 -17.58 2.48
CA LEU A 301 -3.73 -18.82 1.76
C LEU A 301 -5.02 -18.69 0.94
N ASN A 302 -6.04 -18.01 1.47
CA ASN A 302 -7.28 -17.71 0.73
C ASN A 302 -7.01 -16.82 -0.50
N ALA A 303 -6.04 -15.90 -0.41
CA ALA A 303 -5.62 -15.08 -1.54
C ALA A 303 -4.76 -15.87 -2.55
N LEU A 304 -3.97 -16.86 -2.11
CA LEU A 304 -3.07 -17.63 -2.97
C LEU A 304 -3.76 -18.79 -3.70
N ILE A 305 -4.61 -19.55 -3.02
CA ILE A 305 -5.19 -20.80 -3.52
C ILE A 305 -6.40 -20.50 -4.42
N PRO A 306 -6.37 -20.85 -5.73
CA PRO A 306 -7.42 -20.50 -6.68
C PRO A 306 -8.84 -20.84 -6.22
N GLU A 307 -9.04 -22.01 -5.62
CA GLU A 307 -10.35 -22.54 -5.19
C GLU A 307 -10.90 -21.84 -3.94
N ARG A 308 -10.02 -21.26 -3.12
CA ARG A 308 -10.40 -20.52 -1.90
C ARG A 308 -10.58 -19.03 -2.13
N ARG A 309 -10.19 -18.53 -3.30
CA ARG A 309 -10.34 -17.12 -3.63
C ARG A 309 -11.82 -16.77 -3.70
N VAL A 310 -12.18 -15.75 -2.94
CA VAL A 310 -13.51 -15.17 -3.02
C VAL A 310 -13.56 -14.30 -4.28
N ASP A 311 -14.30 -14.75 -5.28
CA ASP A 311 -14.73 -13.87 -6.37
C ASP A 311 -15.78 -12.91 -5.80
N LEU A 312 -15.35 -11.68 -5.54
CA LEU A 312 -16.23 -10.63 -4.97
C LEU A 312 -17.39 -10.25 -5.90
N VAL A 313 -17.29 -10.59 -7.20
CA VAL A 313 -18.26 -10.24 -8.22
C VAL A 313 -18.46 -11.39 -9.22
N GLU A 314 -19.72 -11.72 -9.49
CA GLU A 314 -20.10 -12.59 -10.61
C GLU A 314 -20.55 -11.72 -11.80
N ARG A 315 -20.07 -12.03 -13.01
CA ARG A 315 -20.51 -11.34 -14.22
C ARG A 315 -21.86 -11.90 -14.66
N ALA A 316 -22.84 -11.01 -14.89
CA ALA A 316 -24.12 -11.42 -15.46
C ALA A 316 -23.93 -12.16 -16.80
N LYS A 317 -24.54 -13.35 -16.93
CA LYS A 317 -24.47 -14.18 -18.15
C LYS A 317 -25.04 -13.49 -19.39
N GLY A 318 -25.97 -12.56 -19.20
CA GLY A 318 -26.60 -11.78 -20.28
C GLY A 318 -25.79 -10.57 -20.75
N ASN A 319 -24.54 -10.41 -20.33
CA ASN A 319 -23.71 -9.27 -20.75
C ASN A 319 -23.36 -9.31 -22.26
N PRO A 320 -23.18 -8.14 -22.90
CA PRO A 320 -23.43 -6.81 -22.38
C PRO A 320 -24.94 -6.50 -22.28
N ILE A 321 -25.36 -5.87 -21.18
CA ILE A 321 -26.77 -5.52 -20.94
C ILE A 321 -27.27 -4.36 -21.81
N LEU A 322 -26.37 -3.52 -22.34
CA LEU A 322 -26.66 -2.46 -23.30
C LEU A 322 -25.62 -2.47 -24.43
N ARG A 323 -26.08 -2.13 -25.63
CA ARG A 323 -25.24 -1.87 -26.82
C ARG A 323 -25.76 -0.63 -27.55
N PRO A 324 -24.94 0.04 -28.39
CA PRO A 324 -25.40 1.11 -29.28
C PRO A 324 -26.58 0.66 -30.15
N VAL A 325 -27.52 1.56 -30.41
CA VAL A 325 -28.63 1.32 -31.35
C VAL A 325 -28.38 2.18 -32.58
N ALA A 326 -28.08 1.55 -33.72
CA ALA A 326 -27.75 2.27 -34.94
C ALA A 326 -28.86 3.21 -35.42
N ALA A 327 -30.12 2.88 -35.13
CA ALA A 327 -31.29 3.70 -35.48
C ALA A 327 -31.45 4.97 -34.61
N HIS A 328 -30.74 5.07 -33.48
CA HIS A 328 -30.78 6.23 -32.60
C HIS A 328 -29.52 7.08 -32.84
N PRO A 329 -29.59 8.20 -33.57
CA PRO A 329 -28.39 8.93 -34.00
C PRO A 329 -27.48 9.34 -32.82
N TRP A 330 -28.06 9.71 -31.68
CA TRP A 330 -27.38 10.19 -30.48
C TRP A 330 -26.63 9.11 -29.66
N GLU A 331 -26.89 7.82 -29.92
CA GLU A 331 -26.20 6.70 -29.27
C GLU A 331 -25.65 5.67 -30.26
N SER A 332 -25.69 5.99 -31.55
CA SER A 332 -25.34 5.10 -32.65
C SER A 332 -23.89 4.65 -32.61
N ALA A 333 -22.98 5.49 -32.10
CA ALA A 333 -21.56 5.19 -32.07
C ALA A 333 -21.16 4.38 -30.82
N ALA A 334 -21.60 4.81 -29.63
CA ALA A 334 -21.18 4.18 -28.39
C ALA A 334 -22.15 4.41 -27.22
N VAL A 335 -22.17 3.44 -26.30
CA VAL A 335 -22.76 3.54 -24.96
C VAL A 335 -21.70 3.20 -23.92
N PHE A 336 -21.70 3.91 -22.80
CA PHE A 336 -20.64 3.89 -21.81
C PHE A 336 -21.20 3.72 -20.39
N ASN A 337 -20.46 4.24 -19.40
CA ASN A 337 -20.66 4.05 -17.97
C ASN A 337 -22.07 4.50 -17.53
N PRO A 338 -22.85 3.62 -16.88
CA PRO A 338 -24.15 3.98 -16.33
C PRO A 338 -24.10 4.38 -14.85
N ALA A 339 -24.95 5.34 -14.46
CA ALA A 339 -25.47 5.45 -13.11
C ALA A 339 -26.65 4.48 -12.93
N ALA A 340 -26.71 3.78 -11.81
CA ALA A 340 -27.85 2.95 -11.44
C ALA A 340 -28.50 3.47 -10.15
N VAL A 341 -29.83 3.52 -10.12
CA VAL A 341 -30.62 3.79 -8.91
C VAL A 341 -31.83 2.87 -8.87
N ASP A 342 -32.14 2.31 -7.70
CA ASP A 342 -33.38 1.58 -7.48
C ASP A 342 -34.45 2.55 -6.95
N ILE A 343 -35.60 2.57 -7.63
CA ILE A 343 -36.78 3.31 -7.22
C ILE A 343 -37.95 2.32 -7.22
N ASP A 344 -38.42 1.99 -6.03
CA ASP A 344 -39.58 1.12 -5.80
C ASP A 344 -39.49 -0.24 -6.52
N GLY A 345 -38.29 -0.85 -6.53
CA GLY A 345 -38.02 -2.16 -7.12
C GLY A 345 -37.77 -2.13 -8.62
N VAL A 346 -37.67 -0.94 -9.22
CA VAL A 346 -37.25 -0.75 -10.61
C VAL A 346 -35.85 -0.14 -10.62
N VAL A 347 -34.93 -0.81 -11.31
CA VAL A 347 -33.58 -0.27 -11.55
C VAL A 347 -33.65 0.68 -12.73
N HIS A 348 -33.37 1.95 -12.48
CA HIS A 348 -33.20 2.97 -13.50
C HIS A 348 -31.70 3.13 -13.81
N LEU A 349 -31.36 3.06 -15.10
CA LEU A 349 -30.03 3.30 -15.61
C LEU A 349 -30.02 4.63 -16.37
N LEU A 350 -29.16 5.55 -15.95
CA LEU A 350 -28.76 6.70 -16.77
C LEU A 350 -27.38 6.42 -17.33
N TYR A 351 -27.25 6.28 -18.65
CA TYR A 351 -25.99 5.88 -19.28
C TYR A 351 -25.49 6.96 -20.22
N ARG A 352 -24.17 7.19 -20.21
CA ARG A 352 -23.55 8.04 -21.22
C ARG A 352 -23.68 7.36 -22.59
N ALA A 353 -24.04 8.14 -23.61
CA ALA A 353 -24.08 7.70 -24.99
C ALA A 353 -23.48 8.77 -25.91
N MET A 354 -23.10 8.36 -27.11
CA MET A 354 -22.49 9.23 -28.11
C MET A 354 -22.89 8.80 -29.52
N GLY A 355 -23.20 9.79 -30.34
CA GLY A 355 -23.48 9.63 -31.77
C GLY A 355 -22.25 9.90 -32.64
N ALA A 356 -22.48 9.97 -33.95
CA ALA A 356 -21.44 10.32 -34.93
C ALA A 356 -20.88 11.75 -34.74
N ASP A 357 -21.62 12.61 -34.04
CA ASP A 357 -21.20 13.97 -33.75
C ASP A 357 -20.17 14.05 -32.61
N ASN A 358 -19.85 12.97 -31.90
CA ASN A 358 -18.98 12.95 -30.71
C ASN A 358 -19.46 13.82 -29.53
N THR A 359 -20.74 14.16 -29.46
CA THR A 359 -21.33 14.81 -28.28
C THR A 359 -21.93 13.77 -27.35
N SER A 360 -21.49 13.80 -26.09
CA SER A 360 -21.98 12.91 -25.04
C SER A 360 -23.32 13.41 -24.50
N VAL A 361 -24.29 12.52 -24.48
CA VAL A 361 -25.62 12.73 -23.89
C VAL A 361 -25.91 11.61 -22.88
N ILE A 362 -26.96 11.74 -22.08
CA ILE A 362 -27.37 10.72 -21.12
C ILE A 362 -28.67 10.07 -21.59
N GLY A 363 -28.64 8.77 -21.88
CA GLY A 363 -29.81 7.95 -22.17
C GLY A 363 -30.44 7.36 -20.89
N HIS A 364 -31.70 6.92 -20.99
CA HIS A 364 -32.41 6.25 -19.90
C HIS A 364 -32.85 4.84 -20.29
N ALA A 365 -32.66 3.89 -19.37
CA ALA A 365 -33.19 2.54 -19.47
C ALA A 365 -33.70 2.07 -18.10
N THR A 366 -34.60 1.08 -18.11
CA THR A 366 -35.12 0.43 -16.90
C THR A 366 -34.88 -1.07 -16.94
N SER A 367 -34.77 -1.67 -15.76
CA SER A 367 -34.74 -3.11 -15.57
C SER A 367 -35.44 -3.48 -14.27
N LYS A 368 -36.15 -4.61 -14.25
CA LYS A 368 -36.72 -5.19 -13.01
C LYS A 368 -35.73 -6.04 -12.22
N ASN A 369 -34.61 -6.44 -12.82
CA ASN A 369 -33.65 -7.35 -12.19
C ASN A 369 -32.19 -6.90 -12.35
N GLY A 370 -31.97 -5.69 -12.88
CA GLY A 370 -30.64 -5.13 -13.13
C GLY A 370 -29.86 -5.76 -14.29
N ILE A 371 -30.40 -6.80 -14.96
CA ILE A 371 -29.71 -7.53 -16.04
C ILE A 371 -30.46 -7.37 -17.37
N LYS A 372 -31.74 -7.73 -17.41
CA LYS A 372 -32.56 -7.63 -18.61
C LYS A 372 -33.19 -6.25 -18.68
N ILE A 373 -32.82 -5.47 -19.69
CA ILE A 373 -33.44 -4.16 -19.93
C ILE A 373 -34.91 -4.38 -20.34
N THR A 374 -35.81 -3.75 -19.60
CA THR A 374 -37.27 -3.84 -19.79
C THR A 374 -37.82 -2.69 -20.63
N SER A 375 -37.20 -1.52 -20.55
CA SER A 375 -37.49 -0.37 -21.41
C SER A 375 -36.22 0.45 -21.61
N ARG A 376 -36.11 1.10 -22.76
CA ARG A 376 -35.06 2.06 -23.10
C ARG A 376 -35.72 3.19 -23.89
N ASP A 377 -35.40 4.43 -23.55
CA ASP A 377 -35.99 5.58 -24.21
C ASP A 377 -35.39 5.77 -25.61
N ALA A 378 -36.22 6.24 -26.56
CA ALA A 378 -35.79 6.52 -27.93
C ALA A 378 -34.99 7.83 -28.03
N GLU A 379 -35.20 8.74 -27.08
CA GLU A 379 -34.54 10.04 -26.99
C GLU A 379 -33.68 10.13 -25.71
N PRO A 380 -32.65 11.00 -25.67
CA PRO A 380 -31.84 11.19 -24.48
C PRO A 380 -32.68 11.73 -23.31
N ALA A 381 -32.37 11.25 -22.11
CA ALA A 381 -32.92 11.78 -20.87
C ALA A 381 -32.23 13.07 -20.39
N TYR A 382 -31.03 13.36 -20.92
CA TYR A 382 -30.32 14.61 -20.69
C TYR A 382 -29.40 14.95 -21.87
N VAL A 383 -29.43 16.21 -22.29
CA VAL A 383 -28.57 16.76 -23.37
C VAL A 383 -27.80 17.98 -22.86
N PRO A 384 -26.72 18.42 -23.53
CA PRO A 384 -26.00 19.65 -23.18
C PRO A 384 -26.91 20.89 -23.25
N ARG A 385 -26.98 21.65 -22.16
CA ARG A 385 -27.84 22.85 -21.99
C ARG A 385 -27.02 24.12 -21.74
N GLU A 386 -25.87 24.01 -21.10
CA GLU A 386 -25.01 25.14 -20.70
C GLU A 386 -23.70 25.24 -21.53
N PRO A 387 -23.06 26.42 -21.58
CA PRO A 387 -21.82 26.62 -22.34
C PRO A 387 -20.68 25.66 -21.98
N PHE A 388 -20.57 25.26 -20.71
CA PHE A 388 -19.55 24.33 -20.21
C PHE A 388 -19.82 22.85 -20.59
N GLU A 389 -20.95 22.57 -21.24
CA GLU A 389 -21.30 21.25 -21.80
C GLU A 389 -21.30 21.27 -23.34
N LYS A 390 -21.54 22.45 -23.94
CA LYS A 390 -21.71 22.61 -25.38
C LYS A 390 -20.35 22.75 -26.06
N ARG A 391 -20.24 22.19 -27.27
CA ARG A 391 -19.01 22.28 -28.07
C ARG A 391 -18.65 23.75 -28.34
N GLN A 392 -17.44 24.12 -27.97
CA GLN A 392 -16.84 25.43 -28.24
C GLN A 392 -15.73 25.35 -29.30
N GLN A 393 -15.31 24.14 -29.69
CA GLN A 393 -14.27 23.92 -30.69
C GLN A 393 -14.69 22.81 -31.66
N ASP A 394 -14.68 23.10 -32.95
CA ASP A 394 -15.05 22.12 -33.99
C ASP A 394 -14.10 20.92 -34.03
N GLY A 395 -14.66 19.75 -34.35
CA GLY A 395 -13.92 18.49 -34.40
C GLY A 395 -13.56 17.90 -33.02
N THR A 396 -13.96 18.53 -31.91
CA THR A 396 -13.72 18.02 -30.56
C THR A 396 -14.96 17.33 -29.99
N ALA A 397 -14.74 16.35 -29.10
CA ALA A 397 -15.80 15.78 -28.29
C ALA A 397 -16.36 16.83 -27.31
N SER A 398 -17.60 16.65 -26.86
CA SER A 398 -18.22 17.53 -25.86
C SER A 398 -19.32 16.79 -25.10
N GLY A 399 -20.01 17.49 -24.21
CA GLY A 399 -21.28 17.06 -23.63
C GLY A 399 -21.19 16.62 -22.18
N CYS A 400 -22.10 15.72 -21.81
CA CYS A 400 -22.33 15.24 -20.45
C CYS A 400 -21.84 13.79 -20.34
N GLU A 401 -20.83 13.55 -19.52
CA GLU A 401 -20.16 12.25 -19.39
C GLU A 401 -20.36 11.63 -18.01
N ASP A 402 -20.43 10.29 -17.98
CA ASP A 402 -20.27 9.44 -16.80
C ASP A 402 -21.14 9.87 -15.59
N PRO A 403 -22.48 9.81 -15.73
CA PRO A 403 -23.41 10.27 -14.70
C PRO A 403 -23.30 9.38 -13.45
N ARG A 404 -23.64 9.96 -12.30
CA ARG A 404 -23.79 9.32 -10.98
C ARG A 404 -25.03 9.88 -10.31
N LEU A 405 -25.96 9.01 -9.94
CA LEU A 405 -27.26 9.38 -9.39
C LEU A 405 -27.33 9.14 -7.88
N THR A 406 -27.67 10.17 -7.11
CA THR A 406 -27.87 10.06 -5.67
C THR A 406 -29.27 10.56 -5.30
N ARG A 407 -30.05 9.73 -4.60
CA ARG A 407 -31.35 10.13 -4.04
C ARG A 407 -31.14 10.76 -2.67
N ILE A 408 -31.67 11.96 -2.47
CA ILE A 408 -31.76 12.62 -1.16
C ILE A 408 -33.22 13.07 -0.99
N GLY A 409 -33.96 12.38 -0.11
CA GLY A 409 -35.39 12.59 0.07
C GLY A 409 -36.19 12.31 -1.21
N GLN A 410 -36.94 13.30 -1.68
CA GLN A 410 -37.79 13.23 -2.88
C GLN A 410 -37.11 13.80 -4.14
N THR A 411 -35.80 14.02 -4.08
CA THR A 411 -35.01 14.59 -5.17
C THR A 411 -33.90 13.62 -5.58
N LEU A 412 -33.71 13.47 -6.89
CA LEU A 412 -32.54 12.83 -7.48
C LEU A 412 -31.55 13.91 -7.90
N TYR A 413 -30.30 13.75 -7.49
CA TYR A 413 -29.18 14.56 -7.90
C TYR A 413 -28.33 13.76 -8.87
N MET A 414 -28.05 14.32 -10.04
CA MET A 414 -27.13 13.76 -11.01
C MET A 414 -25.84 14.58 -11.00
N ALA A 415 -24.76 13.95 -10.55
CA ALA A 415 -23.41 14.45 -10.73
C ALA A 415 -22.81 13.82 -11.99
N TYR A 416 -22.11 14.61 -12.79
CA TYR A 416 -21.54 14.17 -14.06
C TYR A 416 -20.35 15.05 -14.45
N THR A 417 -19.59 14.58 -15.44
CA THR A 417 -18.48 15.34 -16.01
C THR A 417 -18.99 16.13 -17.21
N ALA A 418 -18.89 17.46 -17.17
CA ALA A 418 -19.18 18.33 -18.30
C ALA A 418 -17.89 18.63 -19.08
N PHE A 419 -18.00 18.64 -20.41
CA PHE A 419 -16.90 18.96 -21.30
C PHE A 419 -17.38 19.79 -22.48
N ASP A 420 -16.74 20.93 -22.71
CA ASP A 420 -17.11 21.87 -23.78
C ASP A 420 -16.21 21.76 -25.02
N GLY A 421 -15.29 20.80 -25.03
CA GLY A 421 -14.34 20.60 -26.13
C GLY A 421 -13.11 21.52 -26.10
N LYS A 422 -13.06 22.50 -25.18
CA LYS A 422 -11.99 23.52 -25.11
C LYS A 422 -11.32 23.58 -23.74
N ASN A 423 -12.11 23.65 -22.68
CA ASN A 423 -11.67 23.78 -21.29
C ASN A 423 -11.49 22.40 -20.64
N PRO A 424 -10.75 22.30 -19.53
CA PRO A 424 -10.62 21.05 -18.79
C PRO A 424 -11.99 20.51 -18.37
N TRP A 425 -12.13 19.18 -18.30
CA TRP A 425 -13.33 18.51 -17.80
C TRP A 425 -13.73 19.02 -16.42
N ARG A 426 -15.02 19.29 -16.23
CA ARG A 426 -15.55 19.89 -15.00
C ARG A 426 -16.61 19.02 -14.36
N ALA A 427 -16.64 19.01 -13.03
CA ALA A 427 -17.74 18.41 -12.28
C ALA A 427 -18.97 19.33 -12.32
N ALA A 428 -20.13 18.78 -12.69
CA ALA A 428 -21.40 19.47 -12.70
C ALA A 428 -22.47 18.69 -11.91
N LEU A 429 -23.43 19.41 -11.35
CA LEU A 429 -24.59 18.86 -10.65
C LEU A 429 -25.89 19.43 -11.22
N THR A 430 -26.87 18.56 -11.43
CA THR A 430 -28.27 18.91 -11.71
C THR A 430 -29.19 18.05 -10.83
N SER A 431 -30.47 18.38 -10.77
CA SER A 431 -31.45 17.66 -9.96
C SER A 431 -32.83 17.60 -10.63
N ILE A 432 -33.61 16.59 -10.24
CA ILE A 432 -34.99 16.39 -10.67
C ILE A 432 -35.78 15.75 -9.52
N ALA A 433 -37.07 16.08 -9.39
CA ALA A 433 -37.92 15.41 -8.42
C ALA A 433 -38.12 13.93 -8.82
N VAL A 434 -38.14 13.01 -7.85
CA VAL A 434 -38.32 11.56 -8.10
C VAL A 434 -39.59 11.29 -8.91
N LYS A 435 -40.69 11.97 -8.58
CA LYS A 435 -41.98 11.84 -9.30
C LYS A 435 -41.88 12.22 -10.79
N ASP A 436 -41.09 13.23 -11.12
CA ASP A 436 -40.93 13.73 -12.48
C ASP A 436 -39.94 12.87 -13.26
N PHE A 437 -38.92 12.33 -12.57
CA PHE A 437 -37.99 11.36 -13.14
C PHE A 437 -38.68 10.04 -13.52
N VAL A 438 -39.52 9.49 -12.64
CA VAL A 438 -40.29 8.26 -12.92
C VAL A 438 -41.30 8.51 -14.04
N ALA A 439 -41.90 9.70 -14.09
CA ALA A 439 -42.79 10.13 -15.17
C ALA A 439 -42.06 10.54 -16.47
N LYS A 440 -40.72 10.39 -16.53
CA LYS A 440 -39.88 10.71 -17.68
C LYS A 440 -40.00 12.16 -18.19
N LYS A 441 -40.23 13.12 -17.29
CA LYS A 441 -40.33 14.54 -17.61
C LYS A 441 -38.95 15.19 -17.65
N TRP A 442 -38.18 14.85 -18.67
CA TRP A 442 -36.79 15.27 -18.83
C TRP A 442 -36.61 16.80 -18.98
N ASP A 443 -37.66 17.55 -19.32
CA ASP A 443 -37.66 19.01 -19.29
C ASP A 443 -37.56 19.59 -17.87
N LYS A 444 -37.80 18.79 -16.82
CA LYS A 444 -37.81 19.21 -15.40
C LYS A 444 -36.46 19.13 -14.69
N TRP A 445 -35.39 18.75 -15.38
CA TRP A 445 -34.04 18.85 -14.82
C TRP A 445 -33.72 20.32 -14.49
N SER A 446 -33.27 20.61 -13.27
CA SER A 446 -32.82 21.95 -12.88
C SER A 446 -31.64 22.41 -13.73
N SER A 447 -31.43 23.73 -13.87
CA SER A 447 -30.22 24.25 -14.51
C SER A 447 -28.98 23.66 -13.84
N PRO A 448 -28.03 23.09 -14.61
CA PRO A 448 -26.86 22.48 -14.03
C PRO A 448 -25.90 23.56 -13.51
N GLN A 449 -25.12 23.20 -12.51
CA GLN A 449 -24.14 24.11 -11.90
C GLN A 449 -22.79 23.41 -11.77
N LEU A 450 -21.71 24.14 -12.06
CA LEU A 450 -20.35 23.68 -11.83
C LEU A 450 -20.06 23.58 -10.33
N VAL A 451 -19.59 22.41 -9.92
CA VAL A 451 -19.37 22.04 -8.52
C VAL A 451 -18.07 22.66 -7.96
N THR A 452 -17.04 22.75 -8.82
CA THR A 452 -15.73 23.33 -8.49
C THR A 452 -15.53 24.73 -9.10
N PRO A 453 -14.63 25.57 -8.55
CA PRO A 453 -14.20 26.82 -9.16
C PRO A 453 -13.50 26.62 -10.51
N ASP A 454 -13.48 27.67 -11.32
CA ASP A 454 -12.78 27.67 -12.60
C ASP A 454 -11.27 27.91 -12.40
N PRO A 455 -10.38 27.30 -13.20
CA PRO A 455 -10.58 26.25 -14.20
C PRO A 455 -10.18 24.85 -13.66
N VAL A 456 -10.75 24.41 -12.54
CA VAL A 456 -10.33 23.15 -11.90
C VAL A 456 -10.82 21.93 -12.69
N GLN A 457 -9.88 21.10 -13.16
CA GLN A 457 -10.19 19.80 -13.74
C GLN A 457 -10.73 18.86 -12.65
N ASP A 458 -11.90 18.30 -12.88
CA ASP A 458 -12.57 17.42 -11.93
C ASP A 458 -13.41 16.37 -12.66
N LYS A 459 -13.42 15.14 -12.13
CA LYS A 459 -14.17 13.99 -12.64
C LYS A 459 -14.68 13.14 -11.49
N ASP A 460 -15.50 12.15 -11.82
CA ASP A 460 -15.94 11.12 -10.88
C ASP A 460 -16.63 11.70 -9.63
N THR A 461 -17.55 12.64 -9.81
CA THR A 461 -18.23 13.32 -8.70
C THR A 461 -19.48 12.55 -8.25
N ALA A 462 -19.70 12.41 -6.95
CA ALA A 462 -20.95 11.90 -6.38
C ALA A 462 -21.22 12.52 -5.01
N LEU A 463 -22.48 12.44 -4.59
CA LEU A 463 -22.92 12.82 -3.25
C LEU A 463 -23.04 11.59 -2.36
N LEU A 464 -22.86 11.76 -1.05
CA LEU A 464 -23.47 10.82 -0.11
C LEU A 464 -25.00 10.99 -0.14
N PRO A 465 -25.78 9.90 0.01
CA PRO A 465 -27.24 9.98 0.05
C PRO A 465 -27.79 10.58 1.36
N GLU A 466 -26.92 10.89 2.32
CA GLU A 466 -27.28 11.52 3.60
C GLU A 466 -26.26 12.58 4.00
N LYS A 467 -26.70 13.55 4.80
CA LYS A 467 -25.83 14.57 5.38
C LYS A 467 -24.95 13.97 6.48
N VAL A 468 -23.70 14.42 6.55
CA VAL A 468 -22.74 14.07 7.60
C VAL A 468 -22.47 15.32 8.43
N GLY A 469 -22.75 15.27 9.73
CA GLY A 469 -22.62 16.45 10.60
C GLY A 469 -23.48 17.64 10.18
N GLY A 470 -24.63 17.40 9.53
CA GLY A 470 -25.52 18.44 9.00
C GLY A 470 -25.15 19.00 7.62
N GLN A 471 -24.01 18.59 7.07
CA GLN A 471 -23.48 19.05 5.78
C GLN A 471 -23.58 17.97 4.70
N TYR A 472 -23.65 18.38 3.44
CA TYR A 472 -23.52 17.49 2.29
C TYR A 472 -22.05 17.12 2.11
N MET A 473 -21.76 15.84 2.00
CA MET A 473 -20.42 15.36 1.64
C MET A 473 -20.40 15.05 0.14
N VAL A 474 -19.46 15.66 -0.58
CA VAL A 474 -19.24 15.44 -2.01
C VAL A 474 -17.91 14.71 -2.18
N LEU A 475 -17.92 13.61 -2.93
CA LEU A 475 -16.74 12.87 -3.35
C LEU A 475 -16.45 13.20 -4.81
N HIS A 476 -15.18 13.37 -5.15
CA HIS A 476 -14.76 13.78 -6.49
C HIS A 476 -13.27 13.48 -6.73
N ARG A 477 -12.79 13.63 -7.96
CA ARG A 477 -11.39 13.36 -8.31
C ARG A 477 -10.72 14.62 -8.82
N ILE A 478 -9.82 15.15 -8.00
CA ILE A 478 -8.78 16.08 -8.44
C ILE A 478 -7.55 15.25 -8.76
N ASP A 479 -7.28 15.06 -10.05
CA ASP A 479 -6.25 14.13 -10.53
C ASP A 479 -4.91 14.33 -9.77
N PRO A 480 -4.29 13.26 -9.23
CA PRO A 480 -4.68 11.84 -9.34
C PRO A 480 -5.49 11.31 -8.13
N LEU A 481 -5.89 12.18 -7.20
CA LEU A 481 -6.41 11.84 -5.87
C LEU A 481 -7.93 11.67 -5.86
N LEU A 482 -8.38 10.76 -5.01
CA LEU A 482 -9.78 10.72 -4.58
C LEU A 482 -9.95 11.69 -3.41
N CYS A 483 -10.78 12.71 -3.61
CA CYS A 483 -11.00 13.80 -2.68
C CYS A 483 -12.43 13.78 -2.14
N ALA A 484 -12.63 14.49 -1.02
CA ALA A 484 -13.93 14.92 -0.54
C ALA A 484 -13.93 16.39 -0.12
N ASP A 485 -15.11 16.99 -0.05
CA ASP A 485 -15.34 18.26 0.65
C ASP A 485 -16.79 18.30 1.18
N PHE A 486 -17.04 19.23 2.11
CA PHE A 486 -18.33 19.40 2.78
C PHE A 486 -18.97 20.74 2.42
N LEU A 487 -20.27 20.72 2.18
CA LEU A 487 -21.07 21.89 1.83
C LEU A 487 -22.31 21.99 2.70
N ASP A 488 -22.66 23.20 3.14
CA ASP A 488 -23.93 23.45 3.85
C ASP A 488 -25.14 23.39 2.90
N THR A 489 -24.92 23.73 1.62
CA THR A 489 -25.93 23.82 0.57
C THR A 489 -25.39 23.26 -0.75
N LEU A 490 -26.28 22.72 -1.59
CA LEU A 490 -25.98 22.30 -2.97
C LEU A 490 -26.27 23.43 -4.00
N ASP A 491 -26.40 24.67 -3.52
CA ASP A 491 -26.46 25.87 -4.37
C ASP A 491 -25.05 26.39 -4.64
N PHE A 492 -24.48 26.01 -5.79
CA PHE A 492 -23.10 26.31 -6.17
C PHE A 492 -22.89 27.74 -6.64
N LYS A 493 -23.95 28.56 -6.66
CA LYS A 493 -23.82 30.02 -6.74
C LYS A 493 -23.44 30.62 -5.39
N LYS A 494 -23.76 29.95 -4.28
CA LYS A 494 -23.45 30.38 -2.91
C LYS A 494 -22.17 29.74 -2.38
N SER A 495 -21.96 28.45 -2.66
CA SER A 495 -20.80 27.71 -2.13
C SER A 495 -20.34 26.63 -3.10
N ARG A 496 -19.04 26.62 -3.43
CA ARG A 496 -18.40 25.61 -4.28
C ARG A 496 -17.42 24.78 -3.46
N LEU A 497 -17.06 23.60 -3.97
CA LEU A 497 -15.98 22.82 -3.37
C LEU A 497 -14.67 23.59 -3.50
N THR A 498 -14.01 23.85 -2.37
CA THR A 498 -12.76 24.63 -2.34
C THR A 498 -11.59 23.84 -1.76
N ARG A 499 -11.85 22.62 -1.28
CA ARG A 499 -10.85 21.74 -0.69
C ARG A 499 -10.84 20.40 -1.40
N CYS A 500 -9.68 19.78 -1.46
CA CYS A 500 -9.54 18.34 -1.62
C CYS A 500 -9.13 17.80 -0.25
N ILE A 501 -10.08 17.26 0.49
CA ILE A 501 -9.78 16.42 1.65
C ILE A 501 -9.44 15.05 1.09
N GLU A 502 -8.15 14.72 1.06
CA GLU A 502 -7.68 13.45 0.51
C GLU A 502 -8.32 12.28 1.28
N ILE A 503 -9.09 11.46 0.55
CA ILE A 503 -9.65 10.20 1.05
C ILE A 503 -8.68 9.06 0.75
N MET A 504 -8.12 9.06 -0.46
CA MET A 504 -7.15 8.09 -0.93
C MET A 504 -6.32 8.71 -2.06
N GLY A 505 -5.09 8.23 -2.22
CA GLY A 505 -4.23 8.50 -3.39
C GLY A 505 -3.80 7.22 -4.09
N PRO A 506 -3.26 7.30 -5.32
CA PRO A 506 -2.67 6.16 -6.01
C PRO A 506 -1.57 5.51 -5.15
N ARG A 507 -1.48 4.18 -5.17
CA ARG A 507 -0.40 3.45 -4.50
C ARG A 507 0.66 3.03 -5.51
N PRO A 508 1.85 3.66 -5.51
CA PRO A 508 2.92 3.30 -6.45
C PRO A 508 3.20 1.80 -6.44
N GLY A 509 3.37 1.21 -7.63
CA GLY A 509 3.60 -0.23 -7.77
C GLY A 509 2.39 -1.16 -7.61
N MET A 510 1.27 -0.66 -7.08
CA MET A 510 0.03 -1.44 -6.94
C MET A 510 -0.88 -1.31 -8.18
N TRP A 511 -2.01 -2.01 -8.16
CA TRP A 511 -3.00 -2.00 -9.24
C TRP A 511 -3.66 -0.63 -9.45
N ASP A 512 -3.59 0.24 -8.46
CA ASP A 512 -4.14 1.59 -8.45
C ASP A 512 -3.04 2.68 -8.49
N SER A 513 -1.92 2.41 -9.15
CA SER A 513 -0.70 3.23 -9.11
C SER A 513 -0.71 4.54 -9.89
N LYS A 514 -1.61 4.75 -10.86
CA LYS A 514 -1.59 5.96 -11.71
C LYS A 514 -2.59 7.03 -11.26
N LYS A 515 -3.86 6.65 -11.17
CA LYS A 515 -4.98 7.54 -10.80
C LYS A 515 -6.14 6.70 -10.31
N ILE A 516 -6.91 7.22 -9.35
CA ILE A 516 -8.06 6.53 -8.75
C ILE A 516 -9.30 7.40 -8.83
N GLY A 517 -10.49 6.81 -8.93
CA GLY A 517 -11.75 7.54 -8.91
C GLY A 517 -12.91 6.70 -8.43
N ILE A 518 -14.00 7.33 -7.99
CA ILE A 518 -15.18 6.58 -7.51
C ILE A 518 -15.92 5.94 -8.69
N ALA A 519 -16.45 4.74 -8.48
CA ALA A 519 -17.32 4.10 -9.46
C ALA A 519 -18.73 4.70 -9.42
N GLY A 520 -19.27 4.92 -8.22
CA GLY A 520 -20.59 5.51 -8.00
C GLY A 520 -20.72 6.06 -6.58
N PRO A 521 -21.93 6.53 -6.20
CA PRO A 521 -22.21 7.01 -4.85
C PRO A 521 -21.97 5.91 -3.81
N PRO A 522 -21.44 6.24 -2.61
CA PRO A 522 -21.28 5.26 -1.55
C PRO A 522 -22.61 4.66 -1.09
N LEU A 523 -22.61 3.35 -0.85
CA LEU A 523 -23.76 2.61 -0.36
C LEU A 523 -23.73 2.54 1.17
N LYS A 524 -24.83 2.91 1.83
CA LYS A 524 -24.94 2.80 3.28
C LYS A 524 -25.09 1.34 3.69
N THR A 525 -24.31 0.91 4.66
CA THR A 525 -24.38 -0.43 5.27
C THR A 525 -24.46 -0.30 6.79
N LYS A 526 -24.77 -1.41 7.48
CA LYS A 526 -24.76 -1.45 8.96
C LYS A 526 -23.38 -1.16 9.57
N LYS A 527 -22.29 -1.32 8.81
CA LYS A 527 -20.90 -1.09 9.26
C LYS A 527 -20.35 0.28 8.86
N GLY A 528 -21.10 1.08 8.11
CA GLY A 528 -20.64 2.34 7.52
C GLY A 528 -20.90 2.41 6.02
N TRP A 529 -20.15 3.24 5.31
CA TRP A 529 -20.29 3.46 3.87
C TRP A 529 -19.40 2.51 3.06
N LEU A 530 -19.98 1.80 2.09
CA LEU A 530 -19.26 1.02 1.10
C LEU A 530 -19.01 1.89 -0.13
N LEU A 531 -17.74 2.22 -0.40
CA LEU A 531 -17.32 2.93 -1.59
C LEU A 531 -16.61 1.97 -2.56
N ILE A 532 -17.17 1.81 -3.76
CA ILE A 532 -16.51 1.10 -4.85
C ILE A 532 -15.73 2.13 -5.67
N TYR A 533 -14.45 1.87 -5.92
CA TYR A 533 -13.58 2.74 -6.70
C TYR A 533 -12.91 1.97 -7.85
N HIS A 534 -12.48 2.72 -8.86
CA HIS A 534 -11.72 2.22 -9.99
C HIS A 534 -10.37 2.93 -10.05
N ALA A 535 -9.44 2.38 -10.82
CA ALA A 535 -8.11 2.96 -10.97
C ALA A 535 -7.50 2.66 -12.33
N LEU A 536 -6.51 3.47 -12.70
CA LEU A 536 -5.53 3.11 -13.71
C LEU A 536 -4.21 2.70 -13.03
N SER A 537 -3.59 1.66 -13.57
CA SER A 537 -2.26 1.18 -13.18
C SER A 537 -1.21 1.64 -14.19
N LEU A 538 0.00 1.93 -13.71
CA LEU A 538 1.20 2.03 -14.56
C LEU A 538 1.79 0.64 -14.89
N SER A 539 1.58 -0.36 -14.02
CA SER A 539 2.37 -1.61 -13.98
C SER A 539 1.61 -2.89 -14.35
N LEU A 540 0.27 -2.88 -14.41
CA LEU A 540 -0.54 -4.09 -14.60
C LEU A 540 -1.26 -4.19 -15.97
N SER A 541 -0.80 -3.49 -17.01
CA SER A 541 -1.48 -3.46 -18.30
C SER A 541 -1.35 -4.75 -19.13
N ARG A 542 -1.84 -5.88 -18.61
CA ARG A 542 -2.18 -7.04 -19.43
C ARG A 542 -3.57 -6.87 -20.04
N SER A 543 -3.78 -5.85 -20.89
CA SER A 543 -5.03 -5.76 -21.68
C SER A 543 -5.04 -4.85 -22.92
N THR A 544 -4.00 -4.09 -23.24
CA THR A 544 -4.03 -3.26 -24.47
C THR A 544 -3.91 -4.09 -25.74
N SER A 545 -3.38 -5.31 -25.70
CA SER A 545 -3.33 -6.21 -26.87
C SER A 545 -4.60 -7.03 -27.12
N ALA A 546 -5.52 -7.15 -26.14
CA ALA A 546 -6.83 -7.77 -26.36
C ALA A 546 -7.84 -6.79 -26.95
N TRP A 547 -7.83 -5.53 -26.47
CA TRP A 547 -8.70 -4.47 -27.00
C TRP A 547 -8.22 -3.92 -28.36
N ALA A 548 -6.91 -3.76 -28.58
CA ALA A 548 -6.39 -3.30 -29.87
C ALA A 548 -6.63 -4.29 -31.03
N ARG A 549 -6.83 -5.59 -30.74
CA ARG A 549 -7.21 -6.60 -31.74
C ARG A 549 -8.71 -6.61 -32.07
N CYS A 550 -9.57 -6.06 -31.21
CA CYS A 550 -10.99 -5.89 -31.53
C CYS A 550 -11.30 -4.52 -32.15
N ALA A 551 -10.53 -3.48 -31.83
CA ALA A 551 -10.77 -2.11 -32.32
C ALA A 551 -10.27 -1.82 -33.75
N THR A 552 -9.63 -2.78 -34.43
CA THR A 552 -9.10 -2.62 -35.80
C THR A 552 -9.81 -3.48 -36.85
N ARG A 553 -10.93 -4.14 -36.51
CA ARG A 553 -11.83 -4.70 -37.53
C ARG A 553 -12.84 -3.64 -37.96
N SER A 554 -12.40 -2.76 -38.84
CA SER A 554 -13.29 -2.17 -39.83
C SER A 554 -14.01 -3.32 -40.55
N PHE A 555 -15.34 -3.34 -40.48
CA PHE A 555 -16.17 -4.28 -41.25
C PHE A 555 -16.01 -3.96 -42.74
N PRO A 556 -15.50 -4.86 -43.59
CA PRO A 556 -15.77 -4.80 -45.02
C PRO A 556 -17.10 -5.52 -45.27
N ALA A 557 -17.99 -4.85 -45.98
CA ALA A 557 -19.15 -5.48 -46.57
C ALA A 557 -18.69 -6.58 -47.57
N GLY A 558 -19.26 -7.78 -47.46
CA GLY A 558 -19.41 -8.70 -48.59
C GLY A 558 -18.43 -9.89 -48.72
N ARG A 559 -19.06 -11.07 -48.78
CA ARG A 559 -18.72 -12.32 -49.50
C ARG A 559 -17.69 -13.34 -48.92
N SER A 560 -18.28 -14.51 -48.60
CA SER A 560 -17.89 -15.92 -48.79
C SER A 560 -16.52 -16.49 -48.38
N ARG A 561 -16.61 -17.52 -47.53
CA ARG A 561 -15.90 -18.83 -47.46
C ARG A 561 -14.41 -18.88 -47.85
N ALA A 562 -13.55 -19.24 -46.90
CA ALA A 562 -12.81 -20.52 -46.84
C ALA A 562 -11.85 -20.54 -45.64
N ALA A 563 -11.71 -21.70 -45.02
CA ALA A 563 -10.82 -21.94 -43.89
C ALA A 563 -9.40 -22.29 -44.38
N THR A 564 -8.38 -21.63 -43.83
CA THR A 564 -6.99 -22.13 -43.93
C THR A 564 -6.16 -21.72 -42.72
N ARG A 565 -5.43 -22.69 -42.17
CA ARG A 565 -4.43 -22.57 -41.09
C ARG A 565 -3.30 -21.62 -41.51
N CYS A 566 -2.81 -20.79 -40.60
CA CYS A 566 -1.52 -20.11 -40.75
C CYS A 566 -0.58 -20.45 -39.58
N THR A 567 0.52 -21.08 -39.96
CA THR A 567 1.76 -21.33 -39.20
C THR A 567 2.56 -20.04 -39.03
N CYS A 568 3.20 -19.87 -37.87
CA CYS A 568 4.14 -18.79 -37.61
C CYS A 568 5.49 -19.04 -38.29
N THR A 569 5.98 -18.07 -39.05
CA THR A 569 7.41 -17.95 -39.40
C THR A 569 7.90 -16.54 -39.06
N THR A 570 9.08 -16.52 -38.45
CA THR A 570 9.88 -15.37 -38.01
C THR A 570 10.43 -14.57 -39.18
N ALA A 571 10.41 -13.23 -39.10
CA ALA A 571 11.24 -12.37 -39.96
C ALA A 571 11.66 -11.07 -39.25
N ALA A 572 12.98 -10.98 -39.05
CA ALA A 572 13.91 -9.85 -39.11
C ALA A 572 13.50 -8.41 -38.76
N ARG A 573 14.32 -7.82 -37.88
CA ARG A 573 14.46 -6.40 -37.56
C ARG A 573 15.07 -5.61 -38.73
N THR A 574 14.64 -4.35 -38.88
CA THR A 574 15.45 -3.25 -39.45
C THR A 574 15.28 -1.97 -38.60
N PRO A 575 16.32 -1.10 -38.50
CA PRO A 575 16.40 -0.05 -37.50
C PRO A 575 15.90 1.30 -38.00
N TRP A 576 15.22 2.07 -37.15
CA TRP A 576 14.84 3.46 -37.43
C TRP A 576 15.93 4.43 -36.99
N SER A 577 16.40 5.19 -37.97
CA SER A 577 17.34 6.30 -37.86
C SER A 577 16.66 7.62 -37.45
N ALA A 578 17.28 8.29 -36.48
CA ALA A 578 17.47 9.74 -36.29
C ALA A 578 16.41 10.75 -36.81
N LEU A 579 15.80 11.49 -35.86
CA LEU A 579 15.35 12.89 -36.02
C LEU A 579 15.76 13.70 -34.78
N PRO A 580 16.08 15.02 -34.91
CA PRO A 580 16.93 15.77 -33.98
C PRO A 580 16.18 16.44 -32.80
N PRO A 581 16.89 16.83 -31.72
CA PRO A 581 16.28 17.45 -30.55
C PRO A 581 16.04 18.96 -30.72
N CYS A 582 14.81 19.40 -30.45
CA CYS A 582 14.46 20.82 -30.30
C CYS A 582 15.10 21.41 -29.03
N ARG A 583 15.97 22.40 -29.22
CA ARG A 583 16.46 23.29 -28.16
C ARG A 583 15.41 24.36 -27.85
N SER A 584 15.07 24.54 -26.58
CA SER A 584 14.62 25.85 -26.07
C SER A 584 15.38 26.20 -24.80
N LYS A 585 16.30 27.16 -24.92
CA LYS A 585 16.78 27.97 -23.82
C LYS A 585 15.64 28.91 -23.42
N ASN A 586 15.29 28.97 -22.13
CA ASN A 586 14.97 30.23 -21.48
C ASN A 586 14.99 30.07 -19.96
N SER A 587 16.04 30.65 -19.39
CA SER A 587 16.16 31.02 -17.99
C SER A 587 15.14 32.10 -17.64
N SER A 588 14.35 31.89 -16.59
CA SER A 588 13.77 33.01 -15.85
C SER A 588 13.83 32.71 -14.35
N ARG A 589 14.65 33.52 -13.67
CA ARG A 589 14.63 33.72 -12.22
C ARG A 589 13.26 34.29 -11.86
N PHE A 590 12.60 33.76 -10.84
CA PHE A 590 11.58 34.51 -10.11
C PHE A 590 11.84 34.50 -8.62
N TYR A 591 12.01 35.73 -8.14
CA TYR A 591 12.07 36.20 -6.76
C TYR A 591 10.87 35.70 -5.95
N CYS A 592 11.13 35.22 -4.73
CA CYS A 592 10.10 35.00 -3.72
C CYS A 592 9.92 36.30 -2.90
N PRO A 593 8.73 36.93 -2.86
CA PRO A 593 8.53 38.13 -2.06
C PRO A 593 8.43 37.80 -0.57
N LYS A 594 9.22 38.50 0.24
CA LYS A 594 9.07 38.56 1.70
C LYS A 594 7.75 39.23 2.07
N ILE A 595 6.92 38.48 2.78
CA ILE A 595 6.31 38.80 4.09
C ILE A 595 5.66 40.19 4.22
N TRP A 596 4.32 40.21 4.32
CA TRP A 596 3.56 40.88 5.39
C TRP A 596 2.24 40.11 5.60
N LYS A 597 2.29 39.06 6.43
CA LYS A 597 1.10 38.55 7.14
C LYS A 597 1.46 38.49 8.61
N THR A 598 0.81 39.35 9.38
CA THR A 598 0.78 39.38 10.84
C THR A 598 0.23 38.05 11.37
N ASP A 599 1.13 37.13 11.71
CA ASP A 599 0.82 35.88 12.41
C ASP A 599 0.84 36.15 13.92
N MET A 600 -0.33 36.24 14.56
CA MET A 600 -0.42 36.12 16.03
C MET A 600 -0.25 34.66 16.46
N ARG A 601 0.91 34.07 16.17
CA ARG A 601 1.36 32.83 16.81
C ARG A 601 2.60 33.15 17.62
N ARG A 602 2.37 33.56 18.87
CA ARG A 602 3.44 33.57 19.87
C ARG A 602 3.97 32.13 19.96
N LYS A 603 5.21 31.91 19.53
CA LYS A 603 5.88 30.60 19.70
C LYS A 603 5.98 30.35 21.19
N VAL A 604 5.28 29.33 21.67
CA VAL A 604 5.49 28.83 23.03
C VAL A 604 6.91 28.26 23.10
N THR A 605 7.70 28.76 24.04
CA THR A 605 9.09 28.37 24.28
C THR A 605 9.17 27.06 25.06
N HIS A 606 10.28 26.33 24.92
CA HIS A 606 10.55 25.13 25.71
C HIS A 606 10.47 25.40 27.24
N ALA A 607 10.81 26.62 27.66
CA ALA A 607 10.71 27.07 29.04
C ALA A 607 9.27 27.09 29.57
N GLU A 608 8.30 27.51 28.77
CA GLU A 608 6.87 27.53 29.17
C GLU A 608 6.32 26.10 29.30
N ALA A 609 6.73 25.17 28.44
CA ALA A 609 6.35 23.76 28.59
C ALA A 609 6.96 23.12 29.86
N VAL A 610 8.19 23.48 30.20
CA VAL A 610 8.85 23.05 31.45
C VAL A 610 8.17 23.67 32.68
N ALA A 611 7.76 24.94 32.62
CA ALA A 611 7.04 25.59 33.72
C ALA A 611 5.67 24.92 34.00
N VAL A 612 4.92 24.57 32.96
CA VAL A 612 3.65 23.82 33.09
C VAL A 612 3.88 22.43 33.67
N PHE A 613 5.00 21.78 33.35
CA PHE A 613 5.38 20.49 33.93
C PHE A 613 5.68 20.61 35.43
N PHE A 614 6.47 21.60 35.85
CA PHE A 614 6.75 21.83 37.28
C PHE A 614 5.48 22.13 38.08
N LEU A 615 4.54 22.88 37.49
CA LEU A 615 3.25 23.15 38.12
C LEU A 615 2.44 21.86 38.39
N HIS A 616 2.46 20.89 37.46
CA HIS A 616 1.81 19.59 37.67
C HIS A 616 2.45 18.80 38.82
N CYS A 617 3.78 18.82 38.94
CA CYS A 617 4.47 18.15 40.04
C CYS A 617 4.11 18.76 41.39
N VAL A 618 4.07 20.09 41.49
CA VAL A 618 3.68 20.81 42.73
C VAL A 618 2.24 20.49 43.13
N VAL A 619 1.31 20.55 42.18
CA VAL A 619 -0.11 20.18 42.43
C VAL A 619 -0.22 18.72 42.87
N GLY A 620 0.53 17.81 42.26
CA GLY A 620 0.58 16.40 42.65
C GLY A 620 1.07 16.22 44.09
N ILE A 621 2.17 16.86 44.48
CA ILE A 621 2.71 16.79 45.84
C ILE A 621 1.70 17.30 46.86
N ILE A 622 1.04 18.43 46.57
CA ILE A 622 0.00 18.97 47.45
C ILE A 622 -1.16 17.97 47.56
N ILE A 623 -1.64 17.36 46.47
CA ILE A 623 -2.71 16.35 46.52
C ILE A 623 -2.34 15.14 47.39
N PHE A 624 -1.11 14.62 47.27
CA PHE A 624 -0.69 13.41 47.98
C PHE A 624 -0.35 13.64 49.46
N PHE A 625 0.24 14.80 49.79
CA PHE A 625 0.83 15.04 51.11
C PHE A 625 0.32 16.30 51.80
N GLY A 626 -0.44 17.15 51.13
CA GLY A 626 -0.86 18.44 51.67
C GLY A 626 -1.76 18.35 52.91
N TRP A 627 -2.44 17.20 53.09
CA TRP A 627 -3.20 16.90 54.31
C TRP A 627 -2.31 16.72 55.56
N LEU A 628 -1.02 16.43 55.40
CA LEU A 628 -0.08 16.26 56.52
C LEU A 628 0.36 17.58 57.16
N TRP A 629 0.13 18.73 56.51
CA TRP A 629 0.59 20.04 56.98
C TRP A 629 -0.57 21.01 57.19
N PRO A 630 -0.97 21.29 58.46
CA PRO A 630 -2.08 22.18 58.78
C PRO A 630 -1.99 23.58 58.14
N ALA A 631 -0.77 24.12 58.03
CA ALA A 631 -0.52 25.45 57.48
C ALA A 631 -0.91 25.62 56.00
N ILE A 632 -1.02 24.52 55.23
CA ILE A 632 -1.38 24.56 53.80
C ILE A 632 -2.77 23.98 53.51
N TRP A 633 -3.54 23.63 54.53
CA TRP A 633 -4.88 23.04 54.38
C TRP A 633 -5.85 23.88 53.53
N PRO A 634 -5.94 25.22 53.65
CA PRO A 634 -6.83 26.00 52.79
C PRO A 634 -6.51 25.86 51.30
N LEU A 635 -5.20 25.86 50.97
CA LEU A 635 -4.71 25.68 49.60
C LEU A 635 -4.96 24.25 49.11
N TYR A 636 -4.70 23.27 49.95
CA TYR A 636 -4.97 21.85 49.67
C TYR A 636 -6.45 21.59 49.37
N ILE A 637 -7.35 22.06 50.22
CA ILE A 637 -8.80 21.90 50.05
C ILE A 637 -9.27 22.55 48.75
N THR A 638 -8.77 23.75 48.46
CA THR A 638 -9.09 24.47 47.21
C THR A 638 -8.64 23.65 45.99
N ILE A 639 -7.42 23.12 45.99
CA ILE A 639 -6.86 22.32 44.90
C ILE A 639 -7.63 21.01 44.72
N ILE A 640 -7.94 20.28 45.79
CA ILE A 640 -8.70 19.03 45.71
C ILE A 640 -10.12 19.27 45.23
N THR A 641 -10.82 20.26 45.79
CA THR A 641 -12.20 20.58 45.41
C THR A 641 -12.28 20.97 43.94
N TYR A 642 -11.36 21.81 43.48
CA TYR A 642 -11.28 22.21 42.08
C TYR A 642 -10.91 21.04 41.15
N THR A 643 -10.01 20.15 41.57
CA THR A 643 -9.64 18.96 40.78
C THR A 643 -10.78 17.94 40.69
N LEU A 644 -11.54 17.75 41.77
CA LEU A 644 -12.75 16.94 41.78
C LEU A 644 -13.83 17.54 40.87
N PHE A 645 -14.07 18.85 40.96
CA PHE A 645 -14.99 19.57 40.08
C PHE A 645 -14.65 19.40 38.59
N GLN A 646 -13.37 19.57 38.22
CA GLN A 646 -12.92 19.36 36.85
C GLN A 646 -13.15 17.92 36.36
N ASN A 647 -12.84 16.91 37.19
CA ASN A 647 -13.01 15.52 36.80
C ASN A 647 -14.48 15.09 36.70
N TRP A 648 -15.36 15.59 37.59
CA TRP A 648 -16.77 15.21 37.60
C TRP A 648 -17.61 15.95 36.54
N ILE A 649 -17.40 17.27 36.36
CA ILE A 649 -18.24 18.07 35.46
C ILE A 649 -17.67 18.13 34.04
N LEU A 650 -16.35 18.33 33.90
CA LEU A 650 -15.73 18.46 32.58
C LEU A 650 -15.28 17.10 32.01
N GLY A 651 -15.18 16.06 32.83
CA GLY A 651 -14.72 14.74 32.43
C GLY A 651 -13.23 14.68 32.08
N TYR A 652 -12.46 15.75 32.35
CA TYR A 652 -11.00 15.83 32.13
C TYR A 652 -10.35 16.98 32.92
N CYS A 653 -9.05 16.87 33.18
CA CYS A 653 -8.23 17.95 33.73
C CYS A 653 -7.85 18.96 32.62
N ILE A 654 -8.16 20.25 32.82
CA ILE A 654 -7.90 21.32 31.83
C ILE A 654 -6.39 21.47 31.56
N LEU A 655 -5.57 21.35 32.61
CA LEU A 655 -4.12 21.48 32.51
C LEU A 655 -3.51 20.39 31.62
N SER A 656 -4.04 19.16 31.67
CA SER A 656 -3.59 18.06 30.80
C SER A 656 -3.94 18.27 29.32
N LYS A 657 -5.07 18.94 29.03
CA LYS A 657 -5.50 19.27 27.65
C LYS A 657 -4.65 20.39 27.04
N TRP A 658 -4.31 21.38 27.86
CA TRP A 658 -3.36 22.43 27.51
C TRP A 658 -1.97 21.85 27.26
N GLU A 659 -1.48 21.02 28.18
CA GLU A 659 -0.18 20.35 28.06
C GLU A 659 -0.09 19.45 26.81
N PHE A 660 -1.13 18.65 26.52
CA PHE A 660 -1.16 17.86 25.29
C PHE A 660 -1.10 18.73 24.04
N SER A 661 -1.84 19.84 24.02
CA SER A 661 -1.83 20.79 22.91
C SER A 661 -0.44 21.42 22.73
N LEU A 662 0.22 21.77 23.83
CA LEU A 662 1.61 22.27 23.87
C LEU A 662 2.62 21.22 23.36
N ARG A 663 2.54 19.98 23.84
CA ARG A 663 3.42 18.88 23.40
C ARG A 663 3.23 18.54 21.92
N ARG A 664 2.00 18.63 21.41
CA ARG A 664 1.69 18.42 20.00
C ARG A 664 2.19 19.58 19.13
N MET A 665 2.21 20.82 19.64
CA MET A 665 2.85 21.94 18.94
C MET A 665 4.37 21.76 18.84
N LEU A 666 5.02 21.22 19.88
CA LEU A 666 6.47 20.94 19.89
C LEU A 666 6.85 19.67 19.11
N ASN A 667 5.98 18.65 19.11
CA ASN A 667 6.13 17.43 18.32
C ASN A 667 4.79 17.11 17.62
N PRO A 668 4.60 17.56 16.37
CA PRO A 668 3.36 17.36 15.61
C PRO A 668 3.00 15.89 15.37
N LYS A 669 3.97 14.98 15.54
CA LYS A 669 3.80 13.54 15.34
C LYS A 669 3.28 12.81 16.60
N LEU A 670 3.05 13.50 17.73
CA LEU A 670 2.40 12.90 18.90
C LEU A 670 0.95 12.52 18.57
N ARG A 671 0.69 11.22 18.39
CA ARG A 671 -0.63 10.66 18.02
C ARG A 671 -1.54 10.28 19.21
N TYR A 672 -1.09 10.44 20.46
CA TYR A 672 -1.78 9.89 21.64
C TYR A 672 -2.51 10.94 22.48
N GLN A 673 -3.85 10.94 22.48
CA GLN A 673 -4.72 11.81 23.28
C GLN A 673 -4.97 11.28 24.71
N TYR A 674 -3.90 10.96 25.46
CA TYR A 674 -4.02 10.43 26.82
C TYR A 674 -3.71 11.48 27.90
N ASN A 675 -4.28 11.31 29.09
CA ASN A 675 -3.91 12.11 30.25
C ASN A 675 -2.44 11.85 30.66
N PHE A 676 -1.83 12.79 31.39
CA PHE A 676 -0.41 12.77 31.78
C PHE A 676 0.03 11.42 32.35
N THR A 677 -0.72 10.91 33.33
CA THR A 677 -0.42 9.64 34.02
C THR A 677 -0.40 8.47 33.05
N THR A 678 -1.39 8.36 32.15
CA THR A 678 -1.43 7.28 31.16
C THR A 678 -0.24 7.34 30.20
N TYR A 679 0.16 8.54 29.76
CA TYR A 679 1.31 8.71 28.88
C TYR A 679 2.62 8.28 29.56
N TYR A 680 2.87 8.73 30.79
CA TYR A 680 4.11 8.40 31.50
C TYR A 680 4.13 6.96 32.01
N THR A 681 3.00 6.41 32.45
CA THR A 681 2.90 4.97 32.75
C THR A 681 3.18 4.14 31.51
N TYR A 682 2.63 4.50 30.35
CA TYR A 682 2.98 3.83 29.10
C TYR A 682 4.46 3.98 28.75
N LYS A 683 5.04 5.18 28.92
CA LYS A 683 6.45 5.42 28.63
C LYS A 683 7.40 4.64 29.57
N LEU A 684 7.02 4.46 30.83
CA LEU A 684 7.85 3.80 31.84
C LEU A 684 7.63 2.28 31.92
N THR A 685 6.41 1.81 31.64
CA THR A 685 6.03 0.41 31.88
C THR A 685 5.61 -0.33 30.60
N HIS A 686 5.46 0.38 29.48
CA HIS A 686 4.89 -0.10 28.22
C HIS A 686 3.48 -0.71 28.34
N ARG A 687 2.81 -0.55 29.49
CA ARG A 687 1.43 -0.97 29.71
C ARG A 687 0.48 0.19 29.47
N ARG A 688 -0.58 -0.05 28.70
CA ARG A 688 -1.64 0.92 28.46
C ARG A 688 -2.69 0.81 29.56
N LEU A 689 -2.78 1.85 30.40
CA LEU A 689 -3.94 2.02 31.29
C LEU A 689 -5.05 2.74 30.52
N SER A 690 -6.29 2.30 30.67
CA SER A 690 -7.41 3.03 30.06
C SER A 690 -7.57 4.37 30.77
N THR A 691 -7.86 5.44 30.02
CA THR A 691 -8.09 6.78 30.59
C THR A 691 -9.22 6.76 31.62
N ARG A 692 -10.25 5.94 31.36
CA ARG A 692 -11.38 5.72 32.26
C ARG A 692 -10.95 5.08 33.58
N PHE A 693 -10.05 4.08 33.54
CA PHE A 693 -9.51 3.47 34.76
C PHE A 693 -8.73 4.47 35.60
N VAL A 694 -7.84 5.26 34.97
CA VAL A 694 -7.04 6.27 35.67
C VAL A 694 -7.92 7.36 36.28
N GLN A 695 -8.99 7.78 35.60
CA GLN A 695 -9.95 8.75 36.12
C GLN A 695 -10.73 8.21 37.32
N ILE A 696 -11.21 6.97 37.25
CA ILE A 696 -11.93 6.33 38.37
C ILE A 696 -11.00 6.19 39.58
N ALA A 697 -9.79 5.63 39.37
CA ALA A 697 -8.81 5.45 40.44
C ALA A 697 -8.41 6.79 41.09
N GLY A 698 -8.16 7.84 40.28
CA GLY A 698 -7.84 9.18 40.78
C GLY A 698 -8.99 9.83 41.55
N THR A 699 -10.24 9.64 41.11
CA THR A 699 -11.43 10.17 41.81
C THR A 699 -11.63 9.46 43.15
N CYS A 700 -11.49 8.14 43.18
CA CYS A 700 -11.55 7.37 44.42
C CYS A 700 -10.47 7.82 45.42
N PHE A 701 -9.24 8.03 44.95
CA PHE A 701 -8.14 8.50 45.79
C PHE A 701 -8.41 9.90 46.36
N LEU A 702 -8.81 10.87 45.54
CA LEU A 702 -9.12 12.24 45.98
C LEU A 702 -10.28 12.27 46.98
N THR A 703 -11.32 11.45 46.75
CA THR A 703 -12.48 11.36 47.65
C THR A 703 -12.08 10.75 49.00
N ALA A 704 -11.28 9.68 48.99
CA ALA A 704 -10.75 9.08 50.21
C ALA A 704 -9.86 10.06 50.99
N SER A 705 -9.00 10.81 50.28
CA SER A 705 -8.11 11.80 50.88
C SER A 705 -8.87 12.95 51.56
N LEU A 706 -9.95 13.45 50.92
CA LEU A 706 -10.83 14.45 51.53
C LEU A 706 -11.57 13.89 52.76
N GLY A 707 -12.04 12.65 52.68
CA GLY A 707 -12.70 11.96 53.80
C GLY A 707 -11.78 11.76 55.00
N ILE A 708 -10.53 11.36 54.77
CA ILE A 708 -9.50 11.23 55.83
C ILE A 708 -9.27 12.58 56.51
N GLN A 709 -9.18 13.68 55.75
CA GLN A 709 -8.98 15.00 56.35
C GLN A 709 -10.20 15.48 57.15
N LEU A 710 -11.41 15.28 56.64
CA LEU A 710 -12.64 15.60 57.39
C LEU A 710 -12.72 14.82 58.70
N TYR A 711 -12.31 13.55 58.69
CA TYR A 711 -12.19 12.72 59.89
C TYR A 711 -11.18 13.29 60.90
N PHE A 712 -9.99 13.70 60.45
CA PHE A 712 -9.00 14.36 61.31
C PHE A 712 -9.44 15.74 61.81
N HIS A 713 -10.33 16.44 61.10
CA HIS A 713 -10.87 17.73 61.52
C HIS A 713 -11.96 17.62 62.60
N THR A 714 -12.58 16.44 62.73
CA THR A 714 -13.62 16.14 63.75
C THR A 714 -13.07 15.51 65.03
N LEU A 715 -11.77 15.18 65.07
CA LEU A 715 -11.09 14.73 66.29
C LEU A 715 -10.72 15.95 67.15
N PRO A 716 -11.06 15.98 68.45
CA PRO A 716 -10.56 17.01 69.36
C PRO A 716 -9.03 16.96 69.36
N ILE A 717 -8.40 18.12 69.15
CA ILE A 717 -6.95 18.27 69.18
C ILE A 717 -6.48 17.83 70.59
N LEU A 718 -5.70 16.75 70.65
CA LEU A 718 -4.99 16.27 71.84
C LEU A 718 -3.56 16.81 71.83
#